data_AF-A0A9J7KKA7-F1
#
_entry.id   AF-A0A9J7KKA7-F1
#
_cell.length_a   1.000
_cell.length_b   1.000
_cell.length_c   1.000
_cell.angle_alpha   90.00
_cell.angle_beta   90.00
_cell.angle_gamma   90.00
#
_symmetry.space_group_name_H-M   'P 1'
#
loop_
_entity.id
_entity.type
_entity.pdbx_description
1 polymer ?
#
loop_
_entity_poly.entity_id
_entity_poly.type
_entity_poly.pdbx_seq_one_letter_code
_entity_poly.pdbx_strand_id
1 'polypeptide(L)'
;MYACGVEWRSELDLSDKMRSPISTPIDSDDIFLHSFEMALERQNTLNDSSRTDPDDLYAQIEQKEKDLVLAAELGKALLEQNEELNRKVEKLQEDFSEKVELLEQEKHEQKQKLDRLQGEYESRLADIESDITHYQLAAEDAQSNLKVVEREKLDMIADLSEQNQRLTEQLARSCESEKQLSAQVQGLREQFKERNSSNSDHMYQVDSLNAEVKVLRERNSDLERRLSELAEERDGLESTLDASHERIMLLERQKQEMEHKLCQQQRDMSELQQSQNHLQARVDVLQSSYGSGCHGNDQSLYREMGDLGASLSSSMMTLDTVDMTLATGIGHQRFHDDDIEEDFDGDLFYSDDRRSLQRSMSHREEDELHKEPRLDYVMLEASYGISCVKLSQLRNDVLEAYGQLQGLCSALRERTDDDGRVERAAEILQSEDVRSGDLLKVIETLRHYVDNLLERERAALEEVEFLFCFCQGLPQNKIEGHLKKSVNRDSMGQLQTELHEATLQLTQLQENMEDREGDIRHKEQELDSLRSKVLQQEKHISALREEREMMTGGDEVLLQALKDRDSAIEKQNSMEVELAKAKIDVMNLDSQLLEAIQQKISLSQQLEDWQVDMHTLLNKKVRAELQSEEQSSKNSSNGNGRRKFSLWH
;
A
#
# COMPACT_ATOMS: atom_id res chain seq x y z
N MET A 1 -58.12 0.68 15.92
CA MET A 1 -59.59 0.58 15.82
C MET A 1 -60.11 -0.65 16.56
N TYR A 2 -60.07 -0.64 17.90
CA TYR A 2 -60.90 -1.50 18.73
C TYR A 2 -61.48 -0.60 19.81
N ALA A 3 -62.71 -0.14 19.58
CA ALA A 3 -63.48 0.63 20.54
C ALA A 3 -63.94 -0.33 21.64
N CYS A 4 -63.27 -0.29 22.80
CA CYS A 4 -63.76 -0.92 24.02
C CYS A 4 -64.30 0.20 24.92
N GLY A 5 -65.40 0.81 24.49
CA GLY A 5 -66.20 1.69 25.34
C GLY A 5 -66.98 0.81 26.31
N VAL A 6 -66.43 0.64 27.52
CA VAL A 6 -67.16 0.01 28.62
C VAL A 6 -68.15 1.07 29.13
N GLU A 7 -69.40 1.00 28.64
CA GLU A 7 -70.53 1.69 29.23
C GLU A 7 -70.66 1.26 30.70
N TRP A 8 -70.20 2.09 31.63
CA TRP A 8 -70.70 2.05 33.00
C TRP A 8 -72.12 2.63 32.99
N ARG A 9 -73.09 1.78 32.63
CA ARG A 9 -74.49 2.03 32.96
C ARG A 9 -74.60 1.99 34.48
N SER A 10 -74.77 3.15 35.06
CA SER A 10 -75.23 3.37 36.42
C SER A 10 -76.67 2.83 36.58
N GLU A 11 -76.84 1.52 36.57
CA GLU A 11 -78.01 0.84 37.16
C GLU A 11 -77.81 0.77 38.69
N LEU A 12 -77.87 1.92 39.34
CA LEU A 12 -78.17 2.01 40.76
C LEU A 12 -79.31 3.00 40.94
N ASP A 13 -80.40 2.70 40.24
CA ASP A 13 -81.74 3.19 40.55
C ASP A 13 -82.27 2.44 41.79
N LEU A 14 -81.60 2.69 42.93
CA LEU A 14 -82.03 2.23 44.26
C LEU A 14 -82.90 3.27 44.96
N SER A 15 -83.18 4.41 44.31
CA SER A 15 -84.08 5.43 44.85
C SER A 15 -85.55 5.02 44.79
N ASP A 16 -85.93 4.01 43.99
CA ASP A 16 -87.32 3.55 43.87
C ASP A 16 -87.73 2.42 44.83
N LYS A 17 -86.82 1.94 45.69
CA LYS A 17 -87.09 0.82 46.63
C LYS A 17 -87.10 1.17 48.12
N MET A 18 -86.95 2.45 48.47
CA MET A 18 -87.10 2.93 49.86
C MET A 18 -88.29 3.86 50.06
N ARG A 19 -89.30 3.81 49.20
CA ARG A 19 -90.65 4.29 49.55
C ARG A 19 -91.37 3.18 50.31
N SER A 20 -91.03 3.05 51.60
CA SER A 20 -91.88 2.32 52.54
C SER A 20 -93.24 3.04 52.62
N PRO A 21 -94.36 2.31 52.62
CA PRO A 21 -95.69 2.90 52.67
C PRO A 21 -95.96 3.38 54.09
N ILE A 22 -95.79 4.68 54.33
CA ILE A 22 -96.37 5.34 55.49
C ILE A 22 -97.55 6.14 55.00
N SER A 23 -98.68 5.92 55.69
CA SER A 23 -99.99 6.57 55.57
C SER A 23 -100.94 5.99 54.53
N THR A 24 -101.44 4.77 54.78
CA THR A 24 -102.89 4.56 54.60
C THR A 24 -103.59 5.34 55.71
N PRO A 25 -104.50 6.29 55.41
CA PRO A 25 -105.47 6.70 56.40
C PRO A 25 -106.28 5.45 56.72
N ILE A 26 -106.10 4.89 57.91
CA ILE A 26 -107.11 3.98 58.45
C ILE A 26 -108.31 4.89 58.66
N ASP A 27 -109.35 4.71 57.83
CA ASP A 27 -110.65 5.35 57.96
C ASP A 27 -111.11 5.17 59.41
N SER A 28 -110.85 6.20 60.20
CA SER A 28 -111.22 6.26 61.62
C SER A 28 -112.72 6.49 61.77
N ASP A 29 -113.41 6.75 60.65
CA ASP A 29 -114.84 7.03 60.57
C ASP A 29 -115.69 5.74 60.66
N ASP A 30 -115.21 4.60 60.14
CA ASP A 30 -116.01 3.35 60.10
C ASP A 30 -116.06 2.59 61.45
N ILE A 31 -115.04 2.74 62.30
CA ILE A 31 -115.03 2.13 63.65
C ILE A 31 -115.85 2.98 64.64
N PHE A 32 -115.83 4.30 64.46
CA PHE A 32 -116.57 5.22 65.32
C PHE A 32 -118.08 5.16 65.07
N LEU A 33 -118.53 5.02 63.82
CA LEU A 33 -119.94 4.91 63.50
C LEU A 33 -120.58 3.62 64.04
N HIS A 34 -119.92 2.46 63.93
CA HIS A 34 -120.49 1.21 64.43
C HIS A 34 -120.54 1.13 65.97
N SER A 35 -119.55 1.73 66.65
CA SER A 35 -119.55 1.81 68.11
C SER A 35 -120.57 2.83 68.65
N PHE A 36 -120.86 3.89 67.90
CA PHE A 36 -121.84 4.91 68.29
C PHE A 36 -123.28 4.43 68.03
N GLU A 37 -123.51 3.65 66.97
CA GLU A 37 -124.80 3.03 66.66
C GLU A 37 -125.16 1.92 67.67
N MET A 38 -124.18 1.09 68.07
CA MET A 38 -124.36 0.13 69.19
C MET A 38 -124.59 0.79 70.56
N ALA A 39 -124.07 2.02 70.77
CA ALA A 39 -124.28 2.76 72.01
C ALA A 39 -125.67 3.43 72.05
N LEU A 40 -126.18 3.90 70.91
CA LEU A 40 -127.52 4.48 70.81
C LEU A 40 -128.63 3.45 70.97
N GLU A 41 -128.46 2.22 70.45
CA GLU A 41 -129.47 1.16 70.58
C GLU A 41 -129.57 0.60 72.01
N ARG A 42 -128.51 0.67 72.83
CA ARG A 42 -128.54 0.22 74.23
C ARG A 42 -129.20 1.20 75.20
N GLN A 43 -129.39 2.47 74.82
CA GLN A 43 -129.91 3.50 75.73
C GLN A 43 -131.45 3.60 75.72
N ASN A 44 -132.13 2.96 74.76
CA ASN A 44 -133.59 3.05 74.58
C ASN A 44 -134.42 1.95 75.27
N THR A 45 -133.82 1.06 76.09
CA THR A 45 -134.57 -0.06 76.73
C THR A 45 -134.45 -0.17 78.25
N LEU A 46 -133.95 0.86 78.96
CA LEU A 46 -133.84 0.85 80.42
C LEU A 46 -134.29 2.18 81.01
N ASN A 47 -135.54 2.54 80.76
CA ASN A 47 -136.21 3.57 81.53
C ASN A 47 -137.68 3.17 81.75
N ASP A 48 -137.88 2.03 82.40
CA ASP A 48 -139.17 1.69 82.97
C ASP A 48 -138.97 1.18 84.41
N SER A 49 -139.58 1.92 85.34
CA SER A 49 -140.00 1.45 86.66
C SER A 49 -138.91 1.11 87.71
N SER A 50 -138.42 2.14 88.40
CA SER A 50 -138.48 2.15 89.87
C SER A 50 -138.60 3.58 90.40
N ARG A 51 -139.69 3.84 91.12
CA ARG A 51 -140.01 5.05 91.85
C ARG A 51 -138.99 5.25 92.97
N THR A 52 -137.95 6.04 92.73
CA THR A 52 -136.94 6.42 93.74
C THR A 52 -137.32 7.75 94.39
N ASP A 53 -137.15 7.84 95.70
CA ASP A 53 -137.49 9.00 96.52
C ASP A 53 -136.80 10.28 95.99
N PRO A 54 -137.40 11.47 96.15
CA PRO A 54 -136.81 12.73 95.68
C PRO A 54 -135.39 12.96 96.23
N ASP A 55 -135.09 12.52 97.45
CA ASP A 55 -133.76 12.61 98.05
C ASP A 55 -132.73 11.66 97.38
N ASP A 56 -133.17 10.54 96.83
CA ASP A 56 -132.36 9.58 96.08
C ASP A 56 -132.09 10.09 94.64
N LEU A 57 -133.05 10.84 94.06
CA LEU A 57 -132.86 11.58 92.81
C LEU A 57 -131.86 12.74 92.97
N TYR A 58 -131.93 13.50 94.07
CA TYR A 58 -130.95 14.55 94.34
C TYR A 58 -129.54 13.99 94.58
N ALA A 59 -129.41 12.91 95.35
CA ALA A 59 -128.13 12.23 95.56
C ALA A 59 -127.57 11.65 94.24
N GLN A 60 -128.43 11.09 93.39
CA GLN A 60 -128.05 10.56 92.09
C GLN A 60 -127.67 11.67 91.10
N ILE A 61 -128.33 12.84 91.13
CA ILE A 61 -127.94 14.02 90.34
C ILE A 61 -126.60 14.57 90.82
N GLU A 62 -126.38 14.71 92.13
CA GLU A 62 -125.10 15.16 92.67
C GLU A 62 -123.96 14.18 92.34
N GLN A 63 -124.24 12.87 92.38
CA GLN A 63 -123.30 11.83 91.94
C GLN A 63 -123.00 11.96 90.44
N LYS A 64 -124.03 12.18 89.61
CA LYS A 64 -123.88 12.39 88.16
C LYS A 64 -123.16 13.69 87.81
N GLU A 65 -123.35 14.76 88.58
CA GLU A 65 -122.61 16.01 88.44
C GLU A 65 -121.13 15.81 88.81
N LYS A 66 -120.83 15.07 89.88
CA LYS A 66 -119.46 14.66 90.22
C LYS A 66 -118.83 13.80 89.13
N ASP A 67 -119.57 12.84 88.58
CA ASP A 67 -119.10 11.98 87.48
C ASP A 67 -118.87 12.77 86.19
N LEU A 68 -119.72 13.77 85.87
CA LEU A 68 -119.54 14.67 84.73
C LEU A 68 -118.32 15.56 84.88
N VAL A 69 -118.09 16.10 86.09
CA VAL A 69 -116.88 16.87 86.40
C VAL A 69 -115.64 15.99 86.27
N LEU A 70 -115.65 14.78 86.86
CA LEU A 70 -114.55 13.83 86.74
C LEU A 70 -114.30 13.39 85.28
N ALA A 71 -115.33 13.18 84.48
CA ALA A 71 -115.21 12.87 83.06
C ALA A 71 -114.62 14.05 82.26
N ALA A 72 -115.00 15.28 82.60
CA ALA A 72 -114.41 16.48 82.00
C ALA A 72 -112.95 16.68 82.44
N GLU A 73 -112.61 16.39 83.70
CA GLU A 73 -111.23 16.41 84.21
C GLU A 73 -110.37 15.32 83.54
N LEU A 74 -110.90 14.11 83.38
CA LEU A 74 -110.25 13.02 82.63
C LEU A 74 -110.08 13.39 81.16
N GLY A 75 -111.12 13.95 80.54
CA GLY A 75 -111.07 14.43 79.15
C GLY A 75 -110.05 15.54 78.96
N LYS A 76 -109.95 16.46 79.93
CA LYS A 76 -108.92 17.51 79.96
C LYS A 76 -107.53 16.92 80.13
N ALA A 77 -107.32 15.98 81.05
CA ALA A 77 -106.04 15.30 81.23
C ALA A 77 -105.63 14.50 79.99
N LEU A 78 -106.58 13.87 79.30
CA LEU A 78 -106.36 13.18 78.03
C LEU A 78 -106.03 14.14 76.89
N LEU A 79 -106.71 15.28 76.80
CA LEU A 79 -106.39 16.33 75.83
C LEU A 79 -105.00 16.91 76.09
N GLU A 80 -104.65 17.21 77.33
CA GLU A 80 -103.31 17.67 77.72
C GLU A 80 -102.23 16.61 77.37
N GLN A 81 -102.49 15.33 77.61
CA GLN A 81 -101.60 14.24 77.17
C GLN A 81 -101.50 14.15 75.66
N ASN A 82 -102.60 14.30 74.93
CA ASN A 82 -102.63 14.23 73.48
C ASN A 82 -101.92 15.44 72.85
N GLU A 83 -102.08 16.63 73.43
CA GLU A 83 -101.30 17.82 73.07
C GLU A 83 -99.81 17.61 73.34
N GLU A 84 -99.43 17.02 74.47
CA GLU A 84 -98.02 16.74 74.77
C GLU A 84 -97.44 15.66 73.85
N LEU A 85 -98.24 14.66 73.47
CA LEU A 85 -97.88 13.68 72.44
C LEU A 85 -97.71 14.36 71.08
N ASN A 86 -98.61 15.27 70.69
CA ASN A 86 -98.51 16.03 69.45
C ASN A 86 -97.24 16.90 69.45
N ARG A 87 -96.94 17.61 70.55
CA ARG A 87 -95.68 18.37 70.67
C ARG A 87 -94.45 17.48 70.51
N LYS A 88 -94.49 16.24 71.02
CA LYS A 88 -93.40 15.27 70.83
C LYS A 88 -93.31 14.78 69.39
N VAL A 89 -94.44 14.54 68.73
CA VAL A 89 -94.48 14.16 67.31
C VAL A 89 -93.94 15.29 66.44
N GLU A 90 -94.32 16.54 66.70
CA GLU A 90 -93.81 17.71 65.98
C GLU A 90 -92.29 17.85 66.14
N LYS A 91 -91.77 17.76 67.37
CA LYS A 91 -90.31 17.77 67.61
C LYS A 91 -89.59 16.64 66.88
N LEU A 92 -90.13 15.42 66.93
CA LEU A 92 -89.55 14.29 66.20
C LEU A 92 -89.60 14.53 64.69
N GLN A 93 -90.68 15.12 64.17
CA GLN A 93 -90.81 15.45 62.76
C GLN A 93 -89.81 16.54 62.33
N GLU A 94 -89.58 17.55 63.17
CA GLU A 94 -88.53 18.56 62.99
C GLU A 94 -87.14 17.88 62.97
N ASP A 95 -86.81 17.08 64.00
CA ASP A 95 -85.54 16.34 64.08
C ASP A 95 -85.32 15.43 62.85
N PHE A 96 -86.38 14.75 62.38
CA PHE A 96 -86.31 13.91 61.18
C PHE A 96 -86.13 14.75 59.91
N SER A 97 -86.76 15.93 59.81
CA SER A 97 -86.58 16.83 58.67
C SER A 97 -85.16 17.38 58.61
N GLU A 98 -84.60 17.83 59.75
CA GLU A 98 -83.20 18.27 59.83
C GLU A 98 -82.24 17.14 59.44
N LYS A 99 -82.52 15.91 59.90
CA LYS A 99 -81.68 14.77 59.56
C LYS A 99 -81.72 14.43 58.07
N VAL A 100 -82.88 14.56 57.43
CA VAL A 100 -83.03 14.38 55.98
C VAL A 100 -82.26 15.45 55.22
N GLU A 101 -82.38 16.72 55.61
CA GLU A 101 -81.63 17.82 54.98
C GLU A 101 -80.12 17.61 55.06
N LEU A 102 -79.60 17.19 56.24
CA LEU A 102 -78.18 16.88 56.40
C LEU A 102 -77.74 15.72 55.49
N LEU A 103 -78.54 14.65 55.38
CA LEU A 103 -78.24 13.53 54.50
C LEU A 103 -78.27 13.93 53.01
N GLU A 104 -79.17 14.82 52.61
CA GLU A 104 -79.21 15.36 51.26
C GLU A 104 -77.98 16.21 50.96
N GLN A 105 -77.56 17.06 51.91
CA GLN A 105 -76.32 17.83 51.80
C GLN A 105 -75.10 16.92 51.67
N GLU A 106 -74.94 15.94 52.57
CA GLU A 106 -73.85 14.96 52.52
C GLU A 106 -73.83 14.19 51.19
N LYS A 107 -75.01 13.78 50.69
CA LYS A 107 -75.15 13.13 49.37
C LYS A 107 -74.68 14.05 48.25
N HIS A 108 -75.11 15.32 48.24
CA HIS A 108 -74.70 16.29 47.23
C HIS A 108 -73.19 16.56 47.28
N GLU A 109 -72.62 16.68 48.48
CA GLU A 109 -71.18 16.84 48.66
C GLU A 109 -70.40 15.62 48.18
N GLN A 110 -70.86 14.40 48.50
CA GLN A 110 -70.24 13.17 48.03
C GLN A 110 -70.30 13.06 46.51
N LYS A 111 -71.44 13.39 45.90
CA LYS A 111 -71.58 13.40 44.44
C LYS A 111 -70.60 14.37 43.79
N GLN A 112 -70.48 15.60 44.31
CA GLN A 112 -69.50 16.56 43.80
C GLN A 112 -68.05 16.08 43.98
N LYS A 113 -67.73 15.41 45.09
CA LYS A 113 -66.40 14.81 45.30
C LYS A 113 -66.12 13.71 44.29
N LEU A 114 -67.10 12.86 43.99
CA LEU A 114 -66.98 11.82 42.97
C LEU A 114 -66.80 12.43 41.58
N ASP A 115 -67.59 13.45 41.21
CA ASP A 115 -67.49 14.12 39.91
C ASP A 115 -66.12 14.79 39.73
N ARG A 116 -65.57 15.41 40.80
CA ARG A 116 -64.22 16.00 40.77
C ARG A 116 -63.15 14.93 40.57
N LEU A 117 -63.19 13.84 41.34
CA LEU A 117 -62.23 12.74 41.20
C LEU A 117 -62.34 12.09 39.82
N GLN A 118 -63.55 11.90 39.31
CA GLN A 118 -63.78 11.39 37.97
C GLN A 118 -63.13 12.29 36.91
N GLY A 119 -63.34 13.62 36.99
CA GLY A 119 -62.69 14.56 36.07
C GLY A 119 -61.16 14.54 36.15
N GLU A 120 -60.58 14.38 37.34
CA GLU A 120 -59.12 14.19 37.49
C GLU A 120 -58.63 12.90 36.84
N TYR A 121 -59.37 11.79 36.98
CA TYR A 121 -59.04 10.53 36.32
C TYR A 121 -59.21 10.62 34.81
N GLU A 122 -60.25 11.30 34.31
CA GLU A 122 -60.45 11.54 32.88
C GLU A 122 -59.32 12.38 32.29
N SER A 123 -58.86 13.43 32.99
CA SER A 123 -57.70 14.21 32.56
C SER A 123 -56.43 13.37 32.52
N ARG A 124 -56.17 12.57 33.56
CA ARG A 124 -54.99 11.67 33.58
C ARG A 124 -55.05 10.62 32.49
N LEU A 125 -56.23 10.09 32.18
CA LEU A 125 -56.42 9.15 31.07
C LEU A 125 -56.14 9.84 29.73
N ALA A 126 -56.65 11.06 29.52
CA ALA A 126 -56.39 11.81 28.29
C ALA A 126 -54.90 12.13 28.10
N ASP A 127 -54.19 12.49 29.19
CA ASP A 127 -52.74 12.73 29.15
C ASP A 127 -51.98 11.44 28.78
N ILE A 128 -52.31 10.31 29.41
CA ILE A 128 -51.69 9.01 29.12
C ILE A 128 -52.01 8.56 27.70
N GLU A 129 -53.24 8.76 27.22
CA GLU A 129 -53.63 8.45 25.84
C GLU A 129 -52.83 9.29 24.83
N SER A 130 -52.67 10.59 25.10
CA SER A 130 -51.81 11.48 24.30
C SER A 130 -50.37 10.97 24.29
N ASP A 131 -49.80 10.64 25.44
CA ASP A 131 -48.44 10.10 25.56
C ASP A 131 -48.27 8.79 24.78
N ILE A 132 -49.23 7.86 24.89
CA ILE A 132 -49.23 6.61 24.13
C ILE A 132 -49.23 6.90 22.62
N THR A 133 -50.08 7.80 22.14
CA THR A 133 -50.11 8.15 20.71
C THR A 133 -48.82 8.81 20.25
N HIS A 134 -48.22 9.68 21.07
CA HIS A 134 -46.93 10.32 20.78
C HIS A 134 -45.80 9.27 20.69
N TYR A 135 -45.73 8.33 21.66
CA TYR A 135 -44.73 7.27 21.62
C TYR A 135 -44.95 6.29 20.46
N GLN A 136 -46.19 6.02 20.07
CA GLN A 136 -46.50 5.22 18.88
C GLN A 136 -45.98 5.89 17.60
N LEU A 137 -46.28 7.18 17.40
CA LEU A 137 -45.80 7.94 16.24
C LEU A 137 -44.28 8.03 16.22
N ALA A 138 -43.65 8.36 17.35
CA ALA A 138 -42.19 8.41 17.45
C ALA A 138 -41.53 7.05 17.15
N ALA A 139 -42.15 5.95 17.56
CA ALA A 139 -41.68 4.61 17.25
C ALA A 139 -41.82 4.26 15.76
N GLU A 140 -42.94 4.63 15.12
CA GLU A 140 -43.17 4.46 13.69
C GLU A 140 -42.16 5.28 12.86
N ASP A 141 -41.93 6.53 13.24
CA ASP A 141 -40.94 7.42 12.61
C ASP A 141 -39.53 6.84 12.74
N ALA A 142 -39.13 6.42 13.96
CA ALA A 142 -37.84 5.79 14.19
C ALA A 142 -37.68 4.49 13.37
N GLN A 143 -38.73 3.67 13.27
CA GLN A 143 -38.72 2.45 12.46
C GLN A 143 -38.61 2.75 10.96
N SER A 144 -39.29 3.80 10.48
CA SER A 144 -39.21 4.22 9.09
C SER A 144 -37.81 4.74 8.74
N ASN A 145 -37.22 5.55 9.62
CA ASN A 145 -35.86 6.08 9.50
C ASN A 145 -34.81 4.97 9.51
N LEU A 146 -34.94 3.99 10.41
CA LEU A 146 -34.07 2.81 10.43
C LEU A 146 -34.12 2.05 9.11
N LYS A 147 -35.32 1.82 8.54
CA LYS A 147 -35.46 1.17 7.23
C LYS A 147 -34.81 1.98 6.10
N VAL A 148 -34.86 3.31 6.15
CA VAL A 148 -34.18 4.17 5.16
C VAL A 148 -32.67 4.04 5.30
N VAL A 149 -32.13 4.19 6.51
CA VAL A 149 -30.70 4.04 6.79
C VAL A 149 -30.19 2.64 6.43
N GLU A 150 -30.97 1.59 6.67
CA GLU A 150 -30.62 0.23 6.26
C GLU A 150 -30.53 0.08 4.75
N ARG A 151 -31.45 0.71 3.98
CA ARG A 151 -31.37 0.71 2.51
C ARG A 151 -30.12 1.45 2.03
N GLU A 152 -29.87 2.65 2.56
CA GLU A 152 -28.68 3.44 2.21
C GLU A 152 -27.38 2.70 2.55
N LYS A 153 -27.33 1.99 3.69
CA LYS A 153 -26.21 1.12 4.05
C LYS A 153 -26.04 -0.02 3.05
N LEU A 154 -27.12 -0.67 2.64
CA LEU A 154 -27.06 -1.75 1.65
C LEU A 154 -26.62 -1.24 0.28
N ASP A 155 -27.08 -0.07 -0.15
CA ASP A 155 -26.67 0.57 -1.40
C ASP A 155 -25.18 0.92 -1.37
N MET A 156 -24.69 1.50 -0.27
CA MET A 156 -23.26 1.80 -0.09
C MET A 156 -22.40 0.53 -0.07
N ILE A 157 -22.88 -0.55 0.57
CA ILE A 157 -22.20 -1.85 0.54
C ILE A 157 -22.16 -2.41 -0.89
N ALA A 158 -23.24 -2.28 -1.65
CA ALA A 158 -23.31 -2.73 -3.04
C ALA A 158 -22.29 -1.96 -3.91
N ASP A 159 -22.24 -0.63 -3.80
CA ASP A 159 -21.29 0.22 -4.53
C ASP A 159 -19.84 -0.14 -4.19
N LEU A 160 -19.52 -0.29 -2.89
CA LEU A 160 -18.18 -0.70 -2.45
C LEU A 160 -17.83 -2.12 -2.93
N SER A 161 -18.80 -3.03 -2.96
CA SER A 161 -18.59 -4.38 -3.47
C SER A 161 -18.32 -4.39 -4.97
N GLU A 162 -19.02 -3.56 -5.74
CA GLU A 162 -18.82 -3.41 -7.18
C GLU A 162 -17.46 -2.78 -7.48
N GLN A 163 -17.07 -1.75 -6.74
CA GLN A 163 -15.74 -1.14 -6.86
C GLN A 163 -14.63 -2.15 -6.56
N ASN A 164 -14.76 -2.93 -5.50
CA ASN A 164 -13.80 -3.99 -5.16
C ASN A 164 -13.74 -5.07 -6.25
N GLN A 165 -14.88 -5.46 -6.83
CA GLN A 165 -14.90 -6.40 -7.95
C GLN A 165 -14.19 -5.81 -9.17
N ARG A 166 -14.48 -4.56 -9.54
CA ARG A 166 -13.82 -3.88 -10.67
C ARG A 166 -12.31 -3.77 -10.48
N LEU A 167 -11.84 -3.41 -9.29
CA LEU A 167 -10.41 -3.37 -8.96
C LEU A 167 -9.79 -4.77 -9.03
N THR A 168 -10.49 -5.80 -8.56
CA THR A 168 -10.03 -7.19 -8.65
C THR A 168 -9.91 -7.64 -10.11
N GLU A 169 -10.87 -7.28 -10.96
CA GLU A 169 -10.81 -7.57 -12.40
C GLU A 169 -9.66 -6.82 -13.09
N GLN A 170 -9.41 -5.55 -12.72
CA GLN A 170 -8.26 -4.79 -13.24
C GLN A 170 -6.92 -5.42 -12.82
N LEU A 171 -6.80 -5.85 -11.56
CA LEU A 171 -5.62 -6.58 -11.07
C LEU A 171 -5.44 -7.90 -11.80
N ALA A 172 -6.52 -8.65 -12.05
CA ALA A 172 -6.48 -9.89 -12.82
C ALA A 172 -5.97 -9.66 -14.26
N ARG A 173 -6.49 -8.62 -14.94
CA ARG A 173 -6.03 -8.24 -16.28
C ARG A 173 -4.56 -7.81 -16.29
N SER A 174 -4.12 -7.05 -15.28
CA SER A 174 -2.71 -6.67 -15.12
C SER A 174 -1.82 -7.91 -14.94
N CYS A 175 -2.23 -8.85 -14.08
CA CYS A 175 -1.53 -10.11 -13.85
C CYS A 175 -1.45 -10.98 -15.12
N GLU A 176 -2.52 -11.04 -15.93
CA GLU A 176 -2.50 -11.72 -17.23
C GLU A 176 -1.53 -11.05 -18.20
N SER A 177 -1.50 -9.71 -18.26
CA SER A 177 -0.55 -8.99 -19.11
C SER A 177 0.90 -9.20 -18.65
N GLU A 178 1.15 -9.24 -17.33
CA GLU A 178 2.47 -9.54 -16.76
C GLU A 178 2.91 -10.96 -17.12
N LYS A 179 2.01 -11.94 -17.01
CA LYS A 179 2.29 -13.33 -17.45
C LYS A 179 2.61 -13.39 -18.94
N GLN A 180 1.89 -12.66 -19.78
CA GLN A 180 2.16 -12.60 -21.22
C GLN A 180 3.53 -11.98 -21.51
N LEU A 181 3.87 -10.86 -20.87
CA LEU A 181 5.18 -10.22 -21.01
C LEU A 181 6.31 -11.10 -20.48
N SER A 182 6.11 -11.77 -19.34
CA SER A 182 7.05 -12.73 -18.78
C SER A 182 7.32 -13.90 -19.75
N ALA A 183 6.27 -14.44 -20.38
CA ALA A 183 6.41 -15.47 -21.41
C ALA A 183 7.16 -14.96 -22.65
N GLN A 184 6.92 -13.71 -23.08
CA GLN A 184 7.68 -13.09 -24.17
C GLN A 184 9.16 -12.92 -23.80
N VAL A 185 9.46 -12.44 -22.59
CA VAL A 185 10.83 -12.30 -22.09
C VAL A 185 11.52 -13.66 -22.01
N GLN A 186 10.83 -14.70 -21.54
CA GLN A 186 11.36 -16.06 -21.54
C GLN A 186 11.66 -16.55 -22.96
N GLY A 187 10.73 -16.36 -23.90
CA GLY A 187 10.95 -16.72 -25.30
C GLY A 187 12.14 -15.97 -25.93
N LEU A 188 12.31 -14.69 -25.62
CA LEU A 188 13.48 -13.92 -26.05
C LEU A 188 14.77 -14.44 -25.40
N ARG A 189 14.76 -14.78 -24.11
CA ARG A 189 15.93 -15.39 -23.43
C ARG A 189 16.32 -16.72 -24.06
N GLU A 190 15.35 -17.55 -24.41
CA GLU A 190 15.57 -18.82 -25.12
C GLU A 190 16.17 -18.58 -26.51
N GLN A 191 15.64 -17.62 -27.27
CA GLN A 191 16.22 -17.21 -28.57
C GLN A 191 17.66 -16.69 -28.43
N PHE A 192 17.94 -15.88 -27.42
CA PHE A 192 19.30 -15.42 -27.14
C PHE A 192 20.21 -16.56 -26.74
N LYS A 193 19.72 -17.54 -25.98
CA LYS A 193 20.48 -18.74 -25.60
C LYS A 193 20.84 -19.59 -26.83
N GLU A 194 19.89 -19.81 -27.73
CA GLU A 194 20.11 -20.53 -29.01
C GLU A 194 21.07 -19.76 -29.94
N ARG A 195 20.92 -18.43 -30.00
CA ARG A 195 21.84 -17.58 -30.77
C ARG A 195 23.25 -17.60 -30.17
N ASN A 196 23.36 -17.64 -28.85
CA ASN A 196 24.65 -17.71 -28.17
C ASN A 196 25.31 -19.09 -28.34
N SER A 197 24.53 -20.18 -28.28
CA SER A 197 25.07 -21.52 -28.56
C SER A 197 25.54 -21.65 -30.01
N SER A 198 24.74 -21.18 -30.98
CA SER A 198 25.17 -21.17 -32.39
C SER A 198 26.38 -20.27 -32.63
N ASN A 199 26.45 -19.10 -31.97
CA ASN A 199 27.65 -18.26 -32.03
C ASN A 199 28.87 -18.94 -31.40
N SER A 200 28.70 -19.66 -30.30
CA SER A 200 29.75 -20.48 -29.69
C SER A 200 30.22 -21.57 -30.67
N ASP A 201 29.31 -22.26 -31.36
CA ASP A 201 29.65 -23.26 -32.37
C ASP A 201 30.42 -22.65 -33.55
N HIS A 202 30.01 -21.48 -34.02
CA HIS A 202 30.75 -20.73 -35.04
C HIS A 202 32.13 -20.30 -34.55
N MET A 203 32.25 -19.88 -33.28
CA MET A 203 33.55 -19.55 -32.68
C MET A 203 34.48 -20.77 -32.68
N TYR A 204 33.97 -21.94 -32.27
CA TYR A 204 34.74 -23.19 -32.32
C TYR A 204 35.16 -23.56 -33.75
N GLN A 205 34.29 -23.35 -34.75
CA GLN A 205 34.64 -23.56 -36.16
C GLN A 205 35.74 -22.60 -36.63
N VAL A 206 35.67 -21.32 -36.24
CA VAL A 206 36.69 -20.32 -36.56
C VAL A 206 38.02 -20.66 -35.90
N ASP A 207 38.03 -21.08 -34.64
CA ASP A 207 39.24 -21.50 -33.93
C ASP A 207 39.87 -22.74 -34.57
N SER A 208 39.05 -23.70 -35.00
CA SER A 208 39.51 -24.88 -35.73
C SER A 208 40.17 -24.52 -37.06
N LEU A 209 39.54 -23.63 -37.85
CA LEU A 209 40.12 -23.14 -39.10
C LEU A 209 41.38 -22.31 -38.87
N ASN A 210 41.42 -21.48 -37.83
CA ASN A 210 42.61 -20.71 -37.47
C ASN A 210 43.77 -21.64 -37.08
N ALA A 211 43.51 -22.73 -36.36
CA ALA A 211 44.50 -23.75 -36.06
C ALA A 211 45.00 -24.44 -37.34
N GLU A 212 44.12 -24.78 -38.28
CA GLU A 212 44.51 -25.34 -39.57
C GLU A 212 45.37 -24.37 -40.38
N VAL A 213 44.96 -23.10 -40.47
CA VAL A 213 45.73 -22.03 -41.13
C VAL A 213 47.09 -21.86 -40.47
N LYS A 214 47.17 -21.93 -39.13
CA LYS A 214 48.45 -21.85 -38.41
C LYS A 214 49.39 -23.00 -38.82
N VAL A 215 48.88 -24.23 -38.84
CA VAL A 215 49.68 -25.39 -39.27
C VAL A 215 50.12 -25.27 -40.74
N LEU A 216 49.26 -24.75 -41.62
CA LEU A 216 49.62 -24.49 -43.01
C LEU A 216 50.69 -23.39 -43.15
N ARG A 217 50.61 -22.32 -42.34
CA ARG A 217 51.63 -21.27 -42.29
C ARG A 217 52.96 -21.82 -41.79
N GLU A 218 52.96 -22.65 -40.74
CA GLU A 218 54.16 -23.32 -40.25
C GLU A 218 54.79 -24.20 -41.34
N ARG A 219 53.99 -25.02 -42.03
CA ARG A 219 54.45 -25.81 -43.18
C ARG A 219 55.01 -24.95 -44.32
N ASN A 220 54.38 -23.81 -44.62
CA ASN A 220 54.89 -22.89 -45.63
C ASN A 220 56.24 -22.30 -45.21
N SER A 221 56.38 -21.88 -43.94
CA SER A 221 57.66 -21.38 -43.42
C SER A 221 58.76 -22.44 -43.45
N ASP A 222 58.43 -23.71 -43.19
CA ASP A 222 59.38 -24.83 -43.32
C ASP A 222 59.81 -25.05 -44.77
N LEU A 223 58.88 -24.94 -45.73
CA LEU A 223 59.19 -25.04 -47.16
C LEU A 223 60.04 -23.86 -47.63
N GLU A 224 59.73 -22.64 -47.21
CA GLU A 224 60.53 -21.44 -47.48
C GLU A 224 61.95 -21.59 -46.92
N ARG A 225 62.10 -22.09 -45.69
CA ARG A 225 63.42 -22.39 -45.09
C ARG A 225 64.18 -23.42 -45.92
N ARG A 226 63.55 -24.52 -46.32
CA ARG A 226 64.18 -25.55 -47.17
C ARG A 226 64.58 -24.99 -48.54
N LEU A 227 63.76 -24.12 -49.13
CA LEU A 227 64.10 -23.45 -50.38
C LEU A 227 65.30 -22.51 -50.22
N SER A 228 65.40 -21.80 -49.09
CA SER A 228 66.57 -20.97 -48.77
C SER A 228 67.83 -21.82 -48.60
N GLU A 229 67.76 -22.94 -47.88
CA GLU A 229 68.88 -23.88 -47.71
C GLU A 229 69.36 -24.43 -49.06
N LEU A 230 68.44 -24.88 -49.92
CA LEU A 230 68.78 -25.32 -51.28
C LEU A 230 69.34 -24.19 -52.16
N ALA A 231 68.90 -22.95 -51.94
CA ALA A 231 69.44 -21.79 -52.63
C ALA A 231 70.88 -21.49 -52.19
N GLU A 232 71.17 -21.57 -50.89
CA GLU A 232 72.53 -21.45 -50.35
C GLU A 232 73.44 -22.59 -50.83
N GLU A 233 72.94 -23.83 -50.87
CA GLU A 233 73.68 -24.97 -51.44
C GLU A 233 73.99 -24.75 -52.94
N ARG A 234 73.02 -24.26 -53.71
CA ARG A 234 73.22 -23.90 -55.13
C ARG A 234 74.29 -22.82 -55.27
N ASP A 235 74.21 -21.73 -54.51
CA ASP A 235 75.17 -20.62 -54.59
C ASP A 235 76.58 -21.06 -54.14
N GLY A 236 76.65 -21.95 -53.14
CA GLY A 236 77.90 -22.59 -52.73
C GLY A 236 78.51 -23.44 -53.86
N LEU A 237 77.69 -24.25 -54.53
CA LEU A 237 78.11 -25.03 -55.70
C LEU A 237 78.55 -24.13 -56.86
N GLU A 238 77.84 -23.04 -57.13
CA GLU A 238 78.19 -22.05 -58.13
C GLU A 238 79.56 -21.41 -57.82
N SER A 239 79.82 -21.03 -56.57
CA SER A 239 81.14 -20.53 -56.16
C SER A 239 82.26 -21.57 -56.34
N THR A 240 82.02 -22.84 -56.00
CA THR A 240 83.02 -23.90 -56.25
C THR A 240 83.25 -24.15 -57.74
N LEU A 241 82.19 -24.02 -58.54
CA LEU A 241 82.24 -24.13 -59.99
C LEU A 241 83.08 -22.98 -60.56
N ASP A 242 82.87 -21.73 -60.13
CA ASP A 242 83.67 -20.58 -60.52
C ASP A 242 85.14 -20.73 -60.15
N ALA A 243 85.44 -21.15 -58.92
CA ALA A 243 86.82 -21.42 -58.48
C ALA A 243 87.49 -22.51 -59.35
N SER A 244 86.73 -23.53 -59.76
CA SER A 244 87.23 -24.56 -60.68
C SER A 244 87.44 -24.02 -62.10
N HIS A 245 86.57 -23.13 -62.59
CA HIS A 245 86.75 -22.44 -63.87
C HIS A 245 87.99 -21.53 -63.85
N GLU A 246 88.20 -20.75 -62.80
CA GLU A 246 89.41 -19.94 -62.63
C GLU A 246 90.69 -20.81 -62.64
N ARG A 247 90.65 -21.97 -61.97
CA ARG A 247 91.75 -22.94 -62.00
C ARG A 247 92.00 -23.49 -63.40
N ILE A 248 90.95 -23.81 -64.15
CA ILE A 248 91.05 -24.24 -65.56
C ILE A 248 91.69 -23.14 -66.39
N MET A 249 91.22 -21.89 -66.28
CA MET A 249 91.78 -20.74 -67.00
C MET A 249 93.26 -20.52 -66.71
N LEU A 250 93.69 -20.69 -65.44
CA LEU A 250 95.10 -20.60 -65.07
C LEU A 250 95.93 -21.72 -65.71
N LEU A 251 95.43 -22.96 -65.69
CA LEU A 251 96.10 -24.11 -66.32
C LEU A 251 96.17 -23.97 -67.85
N GLU A 252 95.11 -23.46 -68.48
CA GLU A 252 95.10 -23.16 -69.91
C GLU A 252 96.13 -22.09 -70.28
N ARG A 253 96.25 -21.03 -69.47
CA ARG A 253 97.29 -20.01 -69.64
C ARG A 253 98.69 -20.60 -69.48
N GLN A 254 98.93 -21.40 -68.45
CA GLN A 254 100.22 -22.08 -68.26
C GLN A 254 100.54 -23.01 -69.43
N LYS A 255 99.55 -23.75 -69.94
CA LYS A 255 99.68 -24.58 -71.14
C LYS A 255 100.10 -23.72 -72.35
N GLN A 256 99.40 -22.61 -72.62
CA GLN A 256 99.75 -21.70 -73.72
C GLN A 256 101.16 -21.11 -73.56
N GLU A 257 101.57 -20.74 -72.34
CA GLU A 257 102.93 -20.26 -72.07
C GLU A 257 103.99 -21.35 -72.32
N MET A 258 103.71 -22.61 -71.94
CA MET A 258 104.60 -23.74 -72.22
C MET A 258 104.63 -24.10 -73.71
N GLU A 259 103.49 -24.03 -74.41
CA GLU A 259 103.41 -24.18 -75.87
C GLU A 259 104.21 -23.08 -76.59
N HIS A 260 104.12 -21.83 -76.11
CA HIS A 260 104.92 -20.73 -76.63
C HIS A 260 106.42 -20.95 -76.39
N LYS A 261 106.82 -21.38 -75.18
CA LYS A 261 108.22 -21.75 -74.87
C LYS A 261 108.71 -22.88 -75.77
N LEU A 262 107.88 -23.91 -76.00
CA LEU A 262 108.22 -25.02 -76.88
C LEU A 262 108.36 -24.56 -78.34
N CYS A 263 107.45 -23.72 -78.83
CA CYS A 263 107.58 -23.10 -80.15
C CYS A 263 108.86 -22.25 -80.26
N GLN A 264 109.22 -21.50 -79.22
CA GLN A 264 110.43 -20.69 -79.20
C GLN A 264 111.69 -21.55 -79.20
N GLN A 265 111.76 -22.57 -78.33
CA GLN A 265 112.84 -23.55 -78.34
C GLN A 265 112.94 -24.27 -79.69
N GLN A 266 111.82 -24.53 -80.36
CA GLN A 266 111.81 -25.15 -81.67
C GLN A 266 112.30 -24.22 -82.78
N ARG A 267 112.03 -22.90 -82.68
CA ARG A 267 112.65 -21.88 -83.54
C ARG A 267 114.15 -21.79 -83.27
N ASP A 268 114.57 -21.68 -82.01
CA ASP A 268 115.98 -21.62 -81.62
C ASP A 268 116.75 -22.86 -82.09
N MET A 269 116.16 -24.06 -81.94
CA MET A 269 116.72 -25.30 -82.47
C MET A 269 116.81 -25.28 -84.00
N SER A 270 115.81 -24.71 -84.69
CA SER A 270 115.86 -24.56 -86.15
C SER A 270 116.94 -23.56 -86.58
N GLU A 271 117.14 -22.46 -85.85
CA GLU A 271 118.21 -21.49 -86.09
C GLU A 271 119.60 -22.06 -85.78
N LEU A 272 119.73 -22.84 -84.70
CA LEU A 272 120.93 -23.59 -84.38
C LEU A 272 121.21 -24.66 -85.44
N GLN A 273 120.19 -25.37 -85.93
CA GLN A 273 120.35 -26.29 -87.05
C GLN A 273 120.72 -25.57 -88.35
N GLN A 274 120.14 -24.41 -88.64
CA GLN A 274 120.50 -23.60 -89.80
C GLN A 274 121.93 -23.05 -89.70
N SER A 275 122.34 -22.58 -88.52
CA SER A 275 123.71 -22.12 -88.27
C SER A 275 124.70 -23.28 -88.26
N GLN A 276 124.32 -24.46 -87.74
CA GLN A 276 125.06 -25.71 -87.86
C GLN A 276 125.18 -26.11 -89.33
N ASN A 277 124.12 -26.04 -90.13
CA ASN A 277 124.16 -26.30 -91.57
C ASN A 277 125.02 -25.27 -92.30
N HIS A 278 125.01 -24.00 -91.89
CA HIS A 278 125.84 -22.95 -92.46
C HIS A 278 127.32 -23.15 -92.10
N LEU A 279 127.62 -23.52 -90.84
CA LEU A 279 128.96 -23.89 -90.40
C LEU A 279 129.43 -25.20 -91.05
N GLN A 280 128.54 -26.19 -91.21
CA GLN A 280 128.80 -27.42 -91.93
C GLN A 280 129.09 -27.11 -93.40
N ALA A 281 128.32 -26.25 -94.06
CA ALA A 281 128.62 -25.78 -95.41
C ALA A 281 129.97 -25.03 -95.48
N ARG A 282 130.36 -24.27 -94.44
CA ARG A 282 131.71 -23.68 -94.34
C ARG A 282 132.80 -24.73 -94.14
N VAL A 283 132.54 -25.78 -93.35
CA VAL A 283 133.43 -26.93 -93.19
C VAL A 283 133.54 -27.71 -94.50
N ASP A 284 132.44 -27.95 -95.21
CA ASP A 284 132.41 -28.64 -96.51
C ASP A 284 133.13 -27.81 -97.60
N VAL A 285 133.04 -26.47 -97.56
CA VAL A 285 133.82 -25.56 -98.43
C VAL A 285 135.31 -25.54 -98.06
N LEU A 286 135.66 -25.64 -96.76
CA LEU A 286 137.04 -25.77 -96.31
C LEU A 286 137.63 -27.17 -96.62
N GLN A 287 136.82 -28.23 -96.50
CA GLN A 287 137.15 -29.60 -96.91
C GLN A 287 137.25 -29.72 -98.44
N SER A 288 136.50 -28.92 -99.21
CA SER A 288 136.56 -28.92 -100.67
C SER A 288 137.73 -28.11 -101.26
N SER A 289 138.44 -27.28 -100.49
CA SER A 289 139.57 -26.47 -101.00
C SER A 289 140.97 -27.06 -100.73
N TYR A 290 141.10 -28.13 -99.94
CA TYR A 290 142.38 -28.82 -99.73
C TYR A 290 142.21 -30.34 -99.56
N GLY A 291 142.48 -31.11 -100.65
CA GLY A 291 142.86 -32.54 -100.62
C GLY A 291 141.71 -33.54 -100.36
N SER A 292 141.35 -34.43 -101.28
CA SER A 292 142.09 -35.61 -101.74
C SER A 292 142.50 -36.56 -100.61
N GLY A 293 141.74 -37.66 -100.43
CA GLY A 293 142.21 -38.83 -99.67
C GLY A 293 141.12 -39.73 -99.07
N CYS A 294 140.93 -40.90 -99.67
CA CYS A 294 140.86 -42.24 -99.07
C CYS A 294 140.20 -42.51 -97.68
N HIS A 295 139.31 -43.52 -97.68
CA HIS A 295 139.23 -44.71 -96.79
C HIS A 295 138.80 -44.59 -95.30
N GLY A 296 137.98 -45.60 -94.89
CA GLY A 296 137.70 -46.04 -93.51
C GLY A 296 136.37 -45.50 -92.98
N ASN A 297 135.27 -46.24 -92.80
CA ASN A 297 135.03 -47.54 -92.16
C ASN A 297 135.51 -47.66 -90.70
N ASP A 298 134.50 -47.74 -89.83
CA ASP A 298 134.36 -48.58 -88.64
C ASP A 298 134.63 -48.04 -87.22
N GLN A 299 133.70 -48.49 -86.36
CA GLN A 299 133.74 -48.71 -84.91
C GLN A 299 133.23 -47.56 -84.02
N SER A 300 132.38 -47.77 -83.02
CA SER A 300 131.78 -48.99 -82.44
C SER A 300 130.68 -48.49 -81.50
N LEU A 301 129.43 -48.94 -81.62
CA LEU A 301 128.87 -50.00 -80.75
C LEU A 301 129.37 -49.90 -79.30
N TYR A 302 128.57 -49.30 -78.41
CA TYR A 302 128.22 -49.75 -77.06
C TYR A 302 127.06 -48.84 -76.58
N ARG A 303 125.97 -49.27 -75.96
CA ARG A 303 125.28 -50.55 -75.82
C ARG A 303 123.97 -50.19 -75.12
N GLU A 304 122.94 -50.94 -75.45
CA GLU A 304 121.68 -51.03 -74.72
C GLU A 304 121.84 -51.26 -73.21
N MET A 305 120.72 -50.95 -72.56
CA MET A 305 120.14 -51.57 -71.36
C MET A 305 120.62 -51.10 -69.99
N GLY A 306 119.63 -50.73 -69.17
CA GLY A 306 119.55 -51.25 -67.82
C GLY A 306 119.31 -50.22 -66.72
N ASP A 307 118.03 -50.06 -66.39
CA ASP A 307 117.48 -50.42 -65.07
C ASP A 307 117.68 -49.50 -63.83
N LEU A 308 116.63 -49.53 -63.00
CA LEU A 308 116.51 -49.15 -61.56
C LEU A 308 116.71 -47.65 -61.22
N GLY A 309 115.83 -47.00 -60.46
CA GLY A 309 115.19 -47.43 -59.23
C GLY A 309 115.90 -46.78 -58.03
N ALA A 310 115.27 -45.74 -57.44
CA ALA A 310 115.41 -45.22 -56.06
C ALA A 310 114.97 -43.74 -56.06
N SER A 311 113.85 -43.39 -55.43
CA SER A 311 113.70 -43.20 -53.99
C SER A 311 114.52 -42.02 -53.45
N LEU A 312 113.83 -40.92 -53.15
CA LEU A 312 114.17 -40.04 -52.04
C LEU A 312 112.91 -39.89 -51.19
N SER A 313 112.95 -40.52 -50.02
CA SER A 313 112.05 -40.28 -48.90
C SER A 313 112.86 -39.63 -47.79
N SER A 314 112.31 -38.57 -47.19
CA SER A 314 112.47 -38.19 -45.78
C SER A 314 111.60 -36.94 -45.55
N SER A 315 110.78 -36.78 -44.52
CA SER A 315 110.41 -37.62 -43.38
C SER A 315 109.29 -36.90 -42.59
N MET A 316 108.39 -37.66 -41.94
CA MET A 316 107.66 -37.37 -40.66
C MET A 316 106.70 -36.14 -40.57
N MET A 317 105.49 -36.18 -39.97
CA MET A 317 104.85 -37.08 -38.98
C MET A 317 103.30 -37.08 -39.09
N THR A 318 102.75 -38.30 -38.91
CA THR A 318 101.57 -38.78 -38.15
C THR A 318 100.14 -38.21 -38.30
N LEU A 319 99.27 -39.11 -38.76
CA LEU A 319 97.86 -39.28 -38.39
C LEU A 319 97.71 -39.90 -36.99
N ASP A 320 96.55 -39.68 -36.36
CA ASP A 320 95.66 -40.72 -35.78
C ASP A 320 94.32 -40.04 -35.41
N THR A 321 93.23 -40.26 -36.16
CA THR A 321 92.20 -41.32 -36.09
C THR A 321 91.18 -41.21 -34.95
N VAL A 322 89.93 -41.00 -35.37
CA VAL A 322 88.68 -41.66 -34.94
C VAL A 322 88.27 -41.50 -33.46
N ASP A 323 87.11 -40.87 -33.26
CA ASP A 323 86.08 -41.50 -32.43
C ASP A 323 84.66 -41.14 -32.90
N MET A 324 83.82 -42.17 -32.96
CA MET A 324 82.38 -42.11 -33.23
C MET A 324 81.72 -42.90 -32.12
N THR A 325 81.01 -42.24 -31.22
CA THR A 325 80.15 -42.91 -30.24
C THR A 325 78.82 -42.17 -30.08
N LEU A 326 77.77 -42.93 -30.41
CA LEU A 326 76.36 -42.68 -30.13
C LEU A 326 76.10 -42.65 -28.61
N ALA A 327 75.24 -41.73 -28.17
CA ALA A 327 74.55 -41.84 -26.89
C ALA A 327 73.11 -41.30 -26.98
N THR A 328 72.20 -42.25 -27.10
CA THR A 328 70.77 -42.23 -26.77
C THR A 328 70.47 -41.56 -25.43
N GLY A 329 69.36 -40.80 -25.37
CA GLY A 329 68.81 -40.24 -24.13
C GLY A 329 67.38 -39.71 -24.31
N ILE A 330 66.42 -40.63 -24.35
CA ILE A 330 64.97 -40.39 -24.22
C ILE A 330 64.56 -40.72 -22.78
N GLY A 331 63.72 -39.87 -22.15
CA GLY A 331 62.96 -40.15 -20.91
C GLY A 331 62.71 -38.89 -20.08
N HIS A 332 61.47 -38.38 -19.93
CA HIS A 332 60.46 -38.73 -18.90
C HIS A 332 60.96 -38.42 -17.46
N GLN A 333 60.30 -37.69 -16.55
CA GLN A 333 58.89 -37.54 -16.12
C GLN A 333 58.78 -36.28 -15.20
N ARG A 334 57.66 -35.52 -15.22
CA ARG A 334 56.58 -35.36 -14.19
C ARG A 334 57.04 -35.06 -12.74
N PHE A 335 56.39 -34.30 -11.84
CA PHE A 335 55.00 -33.93 -11.54
C PHE A 335 54.98 -32.70 -10.61
N HIS A 336 53.91 -31.89 -10.65
CA HIS A 336 53.10 -31.39 -9.51
C HIS A 336 51.95 -30.59 -10.17
N ASP A 337 50.76 -31.16 -10.33
CA ASP A 337 49.69 -31.29 -9.31
C ASP A 337 49.34 -29.94 -8.69
N ASP A 338 48.20 -29.39 -9.12
CA ASP A 338 47.10 -29.00 -8.24
C ASP A 338 45.86 -28.71 -9.10
N ASP A 339 45.04 -29.76 -9.29
CA ASP A 339 43.61 -29.64 -9.52
C ASP A 339 42.97 -29.20 -8.20
N ILE A 340 42.18 -28.13 -8.23
CA ILE A 340 41.05 -27.95 -7.29
C ILE A 340 39.83 -27.58 -8.13
N GLU A 341 39.04 -28.61 -8.42
CA GLU A 341 37.59 -28.49 -8.59
C GLU A 341 36.99 -27.89 -7.32
N GLU A 342 36.13 -26.87 -7.44
CA GLU A 342 34.93 -26.73 -6.59
C GLU A 342 33.83 -26.05 -7.41
N ASP A 343 33.07 -26.86 -8.14
CA ASP A 343 31.63 -26.64 -8.26
C ASP A 343 31.03 -26.96 -6.88
N PHE A 344 30.36 -25.99 -6.25
CA PHE A 344 29.37 -26.30 -5.21
C PHE A 344 28.18 -25.34 -5.29
N ASP A 345 27.03 -25.95 -5.57
CA ASP A 345 25.69 -25.42 -5.44
C ASP A 345 25.43 -24.81 -4.05
N GLY A 346 24.68 -23.71 -4.03
CA GLY A 346 24.31 -23.02 -2.80
C GLY A 346 23.01 -22.23 -2.92
N ASP A 347 21.97 -22.84 -3.47
CA ASP A 347 20.60 -22.45 -3.13
C ASP A 347 20.41 -22.60 -1.62
N LEU A 348 20.24 -21.49 -0.89
CA LEU A 348 19.59 -21.52 0.41
C LEU A 348 18.71 -20.29 0.64
N PHE A 349 17.44 -20.54 0.42
CA PHE A 349 16.29 -19.80 0.92
C PHE A 349 16.29 -19.77 2.46
N TYR A 350 16.12 -18.61 3.11
CA TYR A 350 15.31 -18.45 4.33
C TYR A 350 14.96 -16.96 4.54
N SER A 351 13.70 -16.65 4.26
CA SER A 351 12.75 -16.00 5.17
C SER A 351 13.14 -14.71 5.90
N ASP A 352 12.48 -13.62 5.49
CA ASP A 352 11.46 -12.92 6.30
C ASP A 352 11.82 -12.63 7.77
N ASP A 353 12.07 -11.35 8.10
CA ASP A 353 11.56 -10.80 9.36
C ASP A 353 11.31 -9.27 9.31
N ARG A 354 10.02 -8.95 9.26
CA ARG A 354 9.29 -7.96 10.08
C ARG A 354 9.94 -6.61 10.43
N ARG A 355 9.18 -5.58 10.02
CA ARG A 355 8.64 -4.48 10.86
C ARG A 355 9.53 -3.99 12.01
N SER A 356 10.06 -2.77 11.86
CA SER A 356 9.91 -1.68 12.84
C SER A 356 10.55 -0.41 12.29
N LEU A 357 9.73 0.58 11.95
CA LEU A 357 9.93 1.99 12.31
C LEU A 357 8.81 2.84 11.70
N GLN A 358 7.67 2.82 12.38
CA GLN A 358 6.71 3.90 12.34
C GLN A 358 7.02 4.83 13.52
N ARG A 359 7.61 6.00 13.25
CA ARG A 359 7.28 7.32 13.86
C ARG A 359 8.40 8.34 13.62
N SER A 360 7.95 9.60 13.55
CA SER A 360 8.66 10.85 13.26
C SER A 360 8.82 11.05 11.74
N MET A 361 8.25 12.07 11.08
CA MET A 361 7.95 13.43 11.51
C MET A 361 6.75 14.00 10.72
N SER A 362 5.91 14.73 11.42
CA SER A 362 4.88 15.65 10.92
C SER A 362 5.49 16.93 10.33
N HIS A 363 4.76 17.54 9.37
CA HIS A 363 4.77 18.96 8.97
C HIS A 363 6.10 19.62 8.56
N ARG A 364 6.22 19.93 7.25
CA ARG A 364 6.84 21.15 6.69
C ARG A 364 6.36 21.30 5.23
N GLU A 365 5.43 22.20 4.93
CA GLU A 365 5.69 23.52 4.31
C GLU A 365 6.57 23.40 3.06
N GLU A 366 5.95 23.40 1.87
CA GLU A 366 5.72 24.57 0.98
C GLU A 366 6.93 24.88 0.08
N ASP A 367 6.61 25.09 -1.20
CA ASP A 367 7.43 25.66 -2.27
C ASP A 367 8.70 24.92 -2.70
N GLU A 368 8.56 24.05 -3.71
CA GLU A 368 9.63 23.86 -4.71
C GLU A 368 9.03 23.76 -6.12
N LEU A 369 8.92 24.94 -6.73
CA LEU A 369 8.59 25.15 -8.13
C LEU A 369 9.74 24.59 -9.00
N HIS A 370 9.62 23.34 -9.45
CA HIS A 370 10.51 22.78 -10.46
C HIS A 370 10.26 23.48 -11.81
N LYS A 371 11.08 24.50 -12.09
CA LYS A 371 11.36 24.93 -13.46
C LYS A 371 12.33 23.92 -14.07
N GLU A 372 11.87 23.13 -15.03
CA GLU A 372 12.76 22.49 -15.98
C GLU A 372 13.47 23.57 -16.81
N PRO A 373 14.80 23.50 -17.02
CA PRO A 373 15.45 24.39 -17.96
C PRO A 373 15.15 23.90 -19.38
N ARG A 374 14.47 24.74 -20.17
CA ARG A 374 14.39 24.55 -21.62
C ARG A 374 15.80 24.55 -22.20
N LEU A 375 16.11 23.50 -22.95
CA LEU A 375 17.40 23.20 -23.58
C LEU A 375 17.91 24.31 -24.52
N ASP A 376 17.07 25.26 -24.92
CA ASP A 376 17.41 26.38 -25.80
C ASP A 376 18.29 27.47 -25.14
N TYR A 377 18.28 27.58 -23.80
CA TYR A 377 19.03 28.65 -23.12
C TYR A 377 20.53 28.31 -22.95
N VAL A 378 20.88 27.02 -22.88
CA VAL A 378 22.25 26.55 -22.59
C VAL A 378 23.17 26.61 -23.81
N MET A 379 22.65 26.47 -25.05
CA MET A 379 23.46 26.65 -26.26
C MET A 379 23.78 28.12 -26.56
N LEU A 380 22.87 29.05 -26.22
CA LEU A 380 23.05 30.47 -26.51
C LEU A 380 24.15 31.08 -25.61
N GLU A 381 24.21 30.68 -24.34
CA GLU A 381 25.28 31.11 -23.41
C GLU A 381 26.65 30.52 -23.76
N ALA A 382 26.72 29.28 -24.28
CA ALA A 382 27.97 28.69 -24.73
C ALA A 382 28.56 29.41 -25.96
N SER A 383 27.72 29.83 -26.91
CA SER A 383 28.14 30.59 -28.09
C SER A 383 28.58 32.02 -27.74
N TYR A 384 27.80 32.71 -26.89
CA TYR A 384 28.16 34.05 -26.40
C TYR A 384 29.42 34.03 -25.52
N GLY A 385 29.62 32.99 -24.71
CA GLY A 385 30.80 32.80 -23.87
C GLY A 385 32.09 32.66 -24.67
N ILE A 386 32.09 31.87 -25.76
CA ILE A 386 33.27 31.68 -26.62
C ILE A 386 33.64 32.97 -27.37
N SER A 387 32.64 33.76 -27.80
CA SER A 387 32.88 35.04 -28.46
C SER A 387 33.44 36.10 -27.51
N CYS A 388 32.98 36.11 -26.25
CA CYS A 388 33.44 37.04 -25.22
C CYS A 388 34.90 36.77 -24.76
N VAL A 389 35.32 35.51 -24.72
CA VAL A 389 36.72 35.12 -24.43
C VAL A 389 37.66 35.57 -25.55
N LYS A 390 37.25 35.39 -26.82
CA LYS A 390 38.05 35.80 -28.00
C LYS A 390 38.16 37.32 -28.12
N LEU A 391 37.08 38.07 -27.86
CA LEU A 391 37.11 39.54 -27.78
C LEU A 391 38.00 40.05 -26.63
N SER A 392 38.02 39.34 -25.50
CA SER A 392 38.89 39.68 -24.37
C SER A 392 40.37 39.41 -24.66
N GLN A 393 40.68 38.32 -25.37
CA GLN A 393 42.04 38.05 -25.87
C GLN A 393 42.49 39.13 -26.86
N LEU A 394 41.65 39.48 -27.83
CA LEU A 394 41.96 40.52 -28.80
C LEU A 394 42.18 41.89 -28.15
N ARG A 395 41.35 42.24 -27.16
CA ARG A 395 41.54 43.46 -26.37
C ARG A 395 42.90 43.47 -25.66
N ASN A 396 43.33 42.34 -25.12
CA ASN A 396 44.62 42.23 -24.44
C ASN A 396 45.78 42.34 -25.44
N ASP A 397 45.67 41.71 -26.61
CA ASP A 397 46.70 41.76 -27.66
C ASP A 397 46.87 43.17 -28.24
N VAL A 398 45.76 43.91 -28.42
CA VAL A 398 45.79 45.32 -28.85
C VAL A 398 46.40 46.22 -27.78
N LEU A 399 46.11 45.97 -26.50
CA LEU A 399 46.74 46.69 -25.40
C LEU A 399 48.23 46.38 -25.28
N GLU A 400 48.64 45.15 -25.57
CA GLU A 400 50.05 44.75 -25.58
C GLU A 400 50.82 45.39 -26.74
N ALA A 401 50.24 45.41 -27.95
CA ALA A 401 50.84 46.10 -29.09
C ALA A 401 50.89 47.64 -28.88
N TYR A 402 49.88 48.22 -28.24
CA TYR A 402 49.91 49.63 -27.84
C TYR A 402 50.99 49.89 -26.77
N GLY A 403 51.17 48.97 -25.81
CA GLY A 403 52.25 49.02 -24.82
C GLY A 403 53.64 48.94 -25.45
N GLN A 404 53.83 48.09 -26.46
CA GLN A 404 55.07 48.00 -27.23
C GLN A 404 55.35 49.28 -28.04
N LEU A 405 54.33 49.86 -28.67
CA LEU A 405 54.43 51.17 -29.33
C LEU A 405 54.79 52.29 -28.34
N GLN A 406 54.19 52.28 -27.15
CA GLN A 406 54.47 53.27 -26.11
C GLN A 406 55.88 53.09 -25.52
N GLY A 407 56.38 51.85 -25.42
CA GLY A 407 57.76 51.54 -25.06
C GLY A 407 58.77 52.02 -26.10
N LEU A 408 58.50 51.79 -27.39
CA LEU A 408 59.35 52.28 -28.49
C LEU A 408 59.32 53.81 -28.60
N CYS A 409 58.16 54.44 -28.37
CA CYS A 409 58.05 55.89 -28.36
C CYS A 409 58.76 56.51 -27.15
N SER A 410 58.76 55.84 -25.98
CA SER A 410 59.53 56.24 -24.81
C SER A 410 61.04 56.07 -25.04
N ALA A 411 61.47 54.97 -25.68
CA ALA A 411 62.87 54.74 -26.03
C ALA A 411 63.41 55.71 -27.08
N LEU A 412 62.57 56.16 -28.02
CA LEU A 412 62.90 57.24 -28.96
C LEU A 412 62.98 58.60 -28.28
N ARG A 413 62.17 58.82 -27.23
CA ARG A 413 62.17 60.06 -26.44
C ARG A 413 63.37 60.14 -25.49
N GLU A 414 63.72 59.04 -24.81
CA GLU A 414 64.97 58.93 -24.03
C GLU A 414 66.23 59.05 -24.88
N ARG A 415 66.18 58.64 -26.17
CA ARG A 415 67.28 58.85 -27.12
C ARG A 415 67.34 60.24 -27.76
N THR A 416 66.32 61.08 -27.57
CA THR A 416 66.31 62.47 -28.08
C THR A 416 66.57 63.50 -26.98
N ASP A 417 66.47 63.11 -25.70
CA ASP A 417 66.73 64.00 -24.57
C ASP A 417 68.22 64.07 -24.15
N ASP A 418 69.12 63.30 -24.79
CA ASP A 418 70.55 63.37 -24.53
C ASP A 418 71.39 63.31 -25.82
N ASP A 419 71.38 64.39 -26.63
CA ASP A 419 72.66 64.96 -27.07
C ASP A 419 72.50 66.40 -27.59
N GLY A 420 73.00 67.35 -26.82
CA GLY A 420 73.50 68.59 -27.39
C GLY A 420 74.82 68.33 -28.11
N ARG A 421 74.81 67.63 -29.25
CA ARG A 421 75.83 67.69 -30.34
C ARG A 421 75.51 66.76 -31.52
N VAL A 422 75.13 67.37 -32.63
CA VAL A 422 74.64 66.78 -33.89
C VAL A 422 75.74 66.22 -34.83
N GLU A 423 76.93 65.86 -34.35
CA GLU A 423 78.07 65.57 -35.27
C GLU A 423 78.69 64.16 -35.22
N ARG A 424 77.94 63.13 -34.78
CA ARG A 424 78.35 61.71 -34.97
C ARG A 424 77.24 60.74 -35.40
N ALA A 425 76.18 61.23 -36.05
CA ALA A 425 75.05 60.39 -36.49
C ALA A 425 75.33 59.52 -37.75
N ALA A 426 76.57 59.42 -38.22
CA ALA A 426 76.91 58.68 -39.45
C ALA A 426 77.78 57.42 -39.23
N GLU A 427 78.29 57.16 -38.02
CA GLU A 427 79.17 55.99 -37.76
C GLU A 427 78.61 54.97 -36.75
N ILE A 428 77.33 55.06 -36.38
CA ILE A 428 76.64 54.04 -35.56
C ILE A 428 75.41 53.53 -36.34
N LEU A 429 75.65 53.03 -37.55
CA LEU A 429 74.73 52.19 -38.32
C LEU A 429 75.21 50.74 -38.36
N GLN A 430 75.81 50.28 -37.26
CA GLN A 430 76.12 48.88 -37.00
C GLN A 430 75.77 48.51 -35.55
N SER A 431 74.50 48.71 -35.21
CA SER A 431 73.79 47.74 -34.38
C SER A 431 72.34 47.72 -34.85
N GLU A 432 71.95 46.55 -35.35
CA GLU A 432 70.56 46.09 -35.42
C GLU A 432 69.92 46.45 -34.07
N ASP A 433 68.94 47.35 -34.03
CA ASP A 433 67.62 46.85 -33.65
C ASP A 433 66.44 47.78 -34.00
N VAL A 434 66.63 49.01 -34.51
CA VAL A 434 65.48 49.80 -35.01
C VAL A 434 65.90 50.78 -36.11
N ARG A 435 65.53 50.51 -37.36
CA ARG A 435 65.71 51.42 -38.51
C ARG A 435 64.55 52.42 -38.60
N SER A 436 64.84 53.60 -39.16
CA SER A 436 63.79 54.54 -39.61
C SER A 436 62.84 53.80 -40.56
N GLY A 437 61.58 53.68 -40.17
CA GLY A 437 60.59 52.86 -40.87
C GLY A 437 60.07 51.66 -40.08
N ASP A 438 60.73 51.23 -39.01
CA ASP A 438 60.23 50.08 -38.22
C ASP A 438 59.00 50.47 -37.37
N LEU A 439 58.93 51.71 -36.87
CA LEU A 439 57.68 52.24 -36.27
C LEU A 439 56.55 52.36 -37.31
N LEU A 440 56.91 52.69 -38.56
CA LEU A 440 55.96 52.77 -39.68
C LEU A 440 55.48 51.37 -40.07
N LYS A 441 56.35 50.35 -40.02
CA LYS A 441 55.97 48.94 -40.17
C LYS A 441 55.10 48.47 -39.02
N VAL A 442 55.37 48.86 -37.77
CA VAL A 442 54.50 48.51 -36.63
C VAL A 442 53.12 49.16 -36.79
N ILE A 443 53.07 50.43 -37.19
CA ILE A 443 51.80 51.14 -37.48
C ILE A 443 51.10 50.53 -38.71
N GLU A 444 51.83 50.15 -39.76
CA GLU A 444 51.26 49.44 -40.91
C GLU A 444 50.76 48.05 -40.53
N THR A 445 51.46 47.31 -39.66
CA THR A 445 51.00 46.01 -39.17
C THR A 445 49.78 46.16 -38.28
N LEU A 446 49.70 47.18 -37.44
CA LEU A 446 48.50 47.48 -36.65
C LEU A 446 47.34 47.95 -37.52
N ARG A 447 47.63 48.77 -38.54
CA ARG A 447 46.63 49.16 -39.53
C ARG A 447 46.14 47.96 -40.32
N HIS A 448 47.03 47.05 -40.71
CA HIS A 448 46.69 45.82 -41.40
C HIS A 448 45.93 44.85 -40.48
N TYR A 449 46.24 44.80 -39.19
CA TYR A 449 45.48 44.01 -38.21
C TYR A 449 44.10 44.60 -37.98
N VAL A 450 43.97 45.91 -37.84
CA VAL A 450 42.67 46.60 -37.71
C VAL A 450 41.85 46.48 -38.99
N ASP A 451 42.48 46.62 -40.17
CA ASP A 451 41.82 46.42 -41.46
C ASP A 451 41.38 44.95 -41.64
N ASN A 452 42.21 43.98 -41.26
CA ASN A 452 41.83 42.56 -41.25
C ASN A 452 40.72 42.26 -40.23
N LEU A 453 40.69 42.93 -39.07
CA LEU A 453 39.62 42.79 -38.08
C LEU A 453 38.32 43.41 -38.58
N LEU A 454 38.38 44.58 -39.20
CA LEU A 454 37.23 45.22 -39.82
C LEU A 454 36.74 44.42 -41.04
N GLU A 455 37.62 43.83 -41.83
CA GLU A 455 37.24 42.90 -42.91
C GLU A 455 36.64 41.61 -42.37
N ARG A 456 37.11 41.12 -41.21
CA ARG A 456 36.56 39.94 -40.55
C ARG A 456 35.22 40.20 -39.87
N GLU A 457 35.02 41.37 -39.26
CA GLU A 457 33.71 41.81 -38.78
C GLU A 457 32.76 42.12 -39.94
N ARG A 458 33.26 42.66 -41.06
CA ARG A 458 32.49 42.85 -42.29
C ARG A 458 32.11 41.52 -42.93
N ALA A 459 32.99 40.53 -42.91
CA ALA A 459 32.71 39.17 -43.37
C ALA A 459 31.72 38.44 -42.43
N ALA A 460 31.84 38.64 -41.11
CA ALA A 460 30.88 38.11 -40.15
C ALA A 460 29.51 38.81 -40.27
N LEU A 461 29.48 40.12 -40.55
CA LEU A 461 28.25 40.85 -40.87
C LEU A 461 27.68 40.42 -42.22
N GLU A 462 28.49 40.13 -43.24
CA GLU A 462 28.05 39.54 -44.52
C GLU A 462 27.54 38.10 -44.33
N GLU A 463 28.10 37.31 -43.41
CA GLU A 463 27.58 35.98 -43.04
C GLU A 463 26.26 36.06 -42.26
N VAL A 464 26.12 37.03 -41.35
CA VAL A 464 24.87 37.29 -40.64
C VAL A 464 23.82 37.88 -41.59
N GLU A 465 24.21 38.73 -42.55
CA GLU A 465 23.34 39.26 -43.60
C GLU A 465 22.96 38.17 -44.62
N PHE A 466 23.85 37.22 -44.89
CA PHE A 466 23.60 36.02 -45.69
C PHE A 466 22.64 35.05 -45.00
N LEU A 467 22.82 34.80 -43.69
CA LEU A 467 21.89 34.00 -42.87
C LEU A 467 20.54 34.71 -42.68
N PHE A 468 20.54 36.04 -42.52
CA PHE A 468 19.32 36.84 -42.44
C PHE A 468 18.55 36.85 -43.77
N CYS A 469 19.24 36.89 -44.91
CA CYS A 469 18.62 36.75 -46.24
C CYS A 469 18.14 35.32 -46.53
N PHE A 470 18.84 34.29 -46.05
CA PHE A 470 18.45 32.89 -46.18
C PHE A 470 17.16 32.57 -45.41
N CYS A 471 16.98 33.16 -44.23
CA CYS A 471 15.79 32.96 -43.38
C CYS A 471 14.54 33.75 -43.81
N GLN A 472 14.65 34.77 -44.68
CA GLN A 472 13.51 35.61 -45.12
C GLN A 472 13.06 35.43 -46.58
N GLY A 473 13.69 34.54 -47.37
CA GLY A 473 13.12 34.09 -48.64
C GLY A 473 12.84 35.17 -49.71
N LEU A 474 13.82 36.01 -50.06
CA LEU A 474 13.74 36.94 -51.21
C LEU A 474 14.97 36.82 -52.16
N PRO A 475 14.83 37.13 -53.46
CA PRO A 475 15.47 36.34 -54.51
C PRO A 475 16.90 36.76 -54.90
N GLN A 476 17.61 35.71 -55.35
CA GLN A 476 18.90 35.66 -56.04
C GLN A 476 19.14 36.77 -57.06
N ASN A 477 20.32 37.41 -57.02
CA ASN A 477 21.02 37.94 -58.22
C ASN A 477 22.49 38.36 -58.02
N LYS A 478 23.17 37.99 -56.93
CA LYS A 478 24.60 38.37 -56.71
C LYS A 478 25.53 37.26 -56.24
N ILE A 479 25.13 35.98 -56.32
CA ILE A 479 25.92 34.86 -55.79
C ILE A 479 26.66 34.05 -56.88
N GLU A 480 26.29 34.17 -58.16
CA GLU A 480 26.86 33.30 -59.21
C GLU A 480 28.29 33.64 -59.68
N GLY A 481 28.86 34.79 -59.30
CA GLY A 481 30.12 35.27 -59.88
C GLY A 481 31.40 34.61 -59.37
N HIS A 482 31.44 34.19 -58.10
CA HIS A 482 32.72 33.92 -57.42
C HIS A 482 32.98 32.47 -57.01
N LEU A 483 31.97 31.58 -56.97
CA LEU A 483 32.16 30.17 -56.56
C LEU A 483 32.50 29.19 -57.70
N LYS A 484 32.48 29.62 -58.97
CA LYS A 484 32.68 28.73 -60.13
C LYS A 484 34.13 28.34 -60.44
N LYS A 485 35.13 28.74 -59.62
CA LYS A 485 36.56 28.53 -59.97
C LYS A 485 37.39 27.68 -59.01
N SER A 486 36.84 27.06 -57.96
CA SER A 486 37.69 26.23 -57.08
C SER A 486 37.05 25.00 -56.44
N VAL A 487 35.87 24.56 -56.88
CA VAL A 487 35.26 23.32 -56.37
C VAL A 487 34.77 22.48 -57.55
N ASN A 488 35.16 21.20 -57.60
CA ASN A 488 34.71 20.27 -58.62
C ASN A 488 33.17 20.30 -58.68
N ARG A 489 32.60 20.48 -59.87
CA ARG A 489 31.14 20.57 -60.08
C ARG A 489 30.40 19.36 -59.49
N ASP A 490 31.07 18.21 -59.49
CA ASP A 490 30.53 16.94 -58.98
C ASP A 490 30.55 16.87 -57.44
N SER A 491 31.59 17.37 -56.76
CA SER A 491 31.63 17.42 -55.29
C SER A 491 30.67 18.49 -54.74
N MET A 492 30.45 19.58 -55.48
CA MET A 492 29.43 20.57 -55.13
C MET A 492 28.01 20.02 -55.32
N GLY A 493 27.78 19.20 -56.35
CA GLY A 493 26.51 18.50 -56.53
C GLY A 493 26.22 17.47 -55.43
N GLN A 494 27.24 16.69 -55.03
CA GLN A 494 27.13 15.74 -53.91
C GLN A 494 26.81 16.44 -52.58
N LEU A 495 27.55 17.50 -52.25
CA LEU A 495 27.28 18.29 -51.06
C LEU A 495 25.90 18.97 -51.09
N GLN A 496 25.39 19.36 -52.27
CA GLN A 496 24.04 19.89 -52.42
C GLN A 496 22.96 18.82 -52.20
N THR A 497 23.16 17.59 -52.67
CA THR A 497 22.25 16.47 -52.39
C THR A 497 22.27 16.06 -50.92
N GLU A 498 23.45 15.98 -50.30
CA GLU A 498 23.58 15.67 -48.88
C GLU A 498 22.95 16.77 -48.01
N LEU A 499 23.13 18.04 -48.38
CA LEU A 499 22.47 19.17 -47.71
C LEU A 499 20.95 19.11 -47.87
N HIS A 500 20.44 18.77 -49.06
CA HIS A 500 19.00 18.64 -49.29
C HIS A 500 18.40 17.48 -48.49
N GLU A 501 19.10 16.35 -48.42
CA GLU A 501 18.67 15.19 -47.64
C GLU A 501 18.72 15.48 -46.13
N ALA A 502 19.76 16.15 -45.64
CA ALA A 502 19.83 16.63 -44.26
C ALA A 502 18.73 17.65 -43.94
N THR A 503 18.39 18.54 -44.89
CA THR A 503 17.29 19.50 -44.73
C THR A 503 15.95 18.77 -44.64
N LEU A 504 15.73 17.74 -45.48
CA LEU A 504 14.52 16.92 -45.42
C LEU A 504 14.40 16.18 -44.08
N GLN A 505 15.50 15.61 -43.58
CA GLN A 505 15.54 14.96 -42.27
C GLN A 505 15.25 15.95 -41.14
N LEU A 506 15.78 17.17 -41.20
CA LEU A 506 15.47 18.22 -40.23
C LEU A 506 13.99 18.61 -40.27
N THR A 507 13.39 18.74 -41.46
CA THR A 507 11.95 19.04 -41.57
C THR A 507 11.08 17.91 -41.02
N GLN A 508 11.45 16.65 -41.26
CA GLN A 508 10.75 15.49 -40.69
C GLN A 508 10.89 15.44 -39.18
N LEU A 509 12.08 15.74 -38.64
CA LEU A 509 12.28 15.82 -37.19
C LEU A 509 11.48 16.97 -36.58
N GLN A 510 11.38 18.11 -37.27
CA GLN A 510 10.54 19.24 -36.83
C GLN A 510 9.06 18.85 -36.79
N GLU A 511 8.52 18.23 -37.84
CA GLU A 511 7.13 17.76 -37.88
C GLU A 511 6.84 16.74 -36.76
N ASN A 512 7.74 15.77 -36.55
CA ASN A 512 7.62 14.82 -35.45
C ASN A 512 7.67 15.49 -34.06
N MET A 513 8.43 16.58 -33.91
CA MET A 513 8.46 17.35 -32.65
C MET A 513 7.17 18.15 -32.47
N GLU A 514 6.63 18.74 -33.53
CA GLU A 514 5.34 19.45 -33.50
C GLU A 514 4.17 18.51 -33.17
N ASP A 515 4.15 17.30 -33.74
CA ASP A 515 3.18 16.26 -33.41
C ASP A 515 3.29 15.84 -31.94
N ARG A 516 4.51 15.62 -31.45
CA ARG A 516 4.76 15.31 -30.03
C ARG A 516 4.33 16.45 -29.11
N GLU A 517 4.57 17.70 -29.48
CA GLU A 517 4.07 18.85 -28.74
C GLU A 517 2.54 18.90 -28.75
N GLY A 518 1.89 18.52 -29.86
CA GLY A 518 0.45 18.34 -29.96
C GLY A 518 -0.08 17.31 -28.97
N ASP A 519 0.54 16.13 -28.91
CA ASP A 519 0.19 15.06 -27.98
C ASP A 519 0.40 15.47 -26.51
N ILE A 520 1.50 16.18 -26.22
CA ILE A 520 1.76 16.73 -24.89
C ILE A 520 0.67 17.72 -24.50
N ARG A 521 0.30 18.66 -25.39
CA ARG A 521 -0.79 19.62 -25.14
C ARG A 521 -2.13 18.92 -24.89
N HIS A 522 -2.44 17.84 -25.61
CA HIS A 522 -3.67 17.07 -25.39
C HIS A 522 -3.65 16.36 -24.02
N LYS A 523 -2.52 15.74 -23.67
CA LYS A 523 -2.34 15.10 -22.36
C LYS A 523 -2.37 16.10 -21.20
N GLU A 524 -1.84 17.30 -21.39
CA GLU A 524 -1.94 18.39 -20.41
C GLU A 524 -3.39 18.80 -20.16
N GLN A 525 -4.20 18.95 -21.22
CA GLN A 525 -5.63 19.23 -21.09
C GLN A 525 -6.38 18.07 -20.40
N GLU A 526 -6.03 16.82 -20.73
CA GLU A 526 -6.61 15.65 -20.06
C GLU A 526 -6.24 15.63 -18.57
N LEU A 527 -4.98 15.89 -18.23
CA LEU A 527 -4.51 16.02 -16.85
C LEU A 527 -5.24 17.13 -16.10
N ASP A 528 -5.45 18.29 -16.71
CA ASP A 528 -6.21 19.38 -16.09
C ASP A 528 -7.67 19.00 -15.84
N SER A 529 -8.29 18.27 -16.77
CA SER A 529 -9.64 17.75 -16.60
C SER A 529 -9.74 16.74 -15.45
N LEU A 530 -8.73 15.87 -15.32
CA LEU A 530 -8.64 14.89 -14.25
C LEU A 530 -8.35 15.56 -12.90
N ARG A 531 -7.44 16.55 -12.86
CA ARG A 531 -7.17 17.37 -11.67
C ARG A 531 -8.43 18.07 -11.18
N SER A 532 -9.24 18.62 -12.08
CA SER A 532 -10.53 19.24 -11.74
C SER A 532 -11.50 18.22 -11.13
N LYS A 533 -11.59 17.01 -11.72
CA LYS A 533 -12.42 15.92 -11.18
C LYS A 533 -11.95 15.45 -9.80
N VAL A 534 -10.63 15.33 -9.60
CA VAL A 534 -10.04 14.96 -8.30
C VAL A 534 -10.37 16.02 -7.26
N LEU A 535 -10.18 17.31 -7.57
CA LEU A 535 -10.54 18.40 -6.67
C LEU A 535 -12.04 18.38 -6.30
N GLN A 536 -12.91 18.06 -7.27
CA GLN A 536 -14.34 17.93 -7.01
C GLN A 536 -14.65 16.72 -6.10
N GLN A 537 -13.99 15.59 -6.32
CA GLN A 537 -14.12 14.40 -5.47
C GLN A 537 -13.59 14.65 -4.06
N GLU A 538 -12.47 15.35 -3.90
CA GLU A 538 -11.92 15.73 -2.60
C GLU A 538 -12.89 16.59 -1.81
N LYS A 539 -13.52 17.59 -2.45
CA LYS A 539 -14.58 18.41 -1.83
C LYS A 539 -15.81 17.59 -1.45
N HIS A 540 -16.18 16.62 -2.28
CA HIS A 540 -17.31 15.74 -1.96
C HIS A 540 -16.99 14.82 -0.77
N ILE A 541 -15.77 14.27 -0.73
CA ILE A 541 -15.28 13.46 0.39
C ILE A 541 -15.18 14.30 1.67
N SER A 542 -14.73 15.56 1.61
CA SER A 542 -14.69 16.42 2.79
C SER A 542 -16.09 16.74 3.31
N ALA A 543 -17.06 17.04 2.43
CA ALA A 543 -18.45 17.26 2.82
C ALA A 543 -19.08 16.01 3.45
N LEU A 544 -18.88 14.83 2.86
CA LEU A 544 -19.35 13.56 3.44
C LEU A 544 -18.66 13.23 4.77
N ARG A 545 -17.39 13.63 4.94
CA ARG A 545 -16.69 13.48 6.23
C ARG A 545 -17.25 14.41 7.29
N GLU A 546 -17.55 15.66 6.96
CA GLU A 546 -18.20 16.62 7.85
C GLU A 546 -19.60 16.15 8.25
N GLU A 547 -20.41 15.66 7.28
CA GLU A 547 -21.70 15.03 7.55
C GLU A 547 -21.54 13.80 8.45
N ARG A 548 -20.56 12.93 8.18
CA ARG A 548 -20.25 11.78 9.03
C ARG A 548 -19.83 12.21 10.43
N GLU A 549 -19.02 13.24 10.59
CA GLU A 549 -18.61 13.77 11.89
C GLU A 549 -19.81 14.33 12.68
N MET A 550 -20.71 15.03 12.01
CA MET A 550 -21.99 15.47 12.60
C MET A 550 -22.86 14.26 13.01
N MET A 551 -22.83 13.18 12.22
CA MET A 551 -23.52 11.92 12.54
C MET A 551 -22.80 11.09 13.63
N THR A 552 -21.48 11.23 13.82
CA THR A 552 -20.75 10.60 14.95
C THR A 552 -21.08 11.23 16.30
N GLY A 553 -21.60 12.46 16.33
CA GLY A 553 -22.30 12.96 17.53
C GLY A 553 -23.51 12.09 17.90
N GLY A 554 -24.14 11.46 16.91
CA GLY A 554 -25.16 10.42 17.11
C GLY A 554 -24.58 9.10 17.64
N ASP A 555 -23.35 8.72 17.26
CA ASP A 555 -22.68 7.53 17.80
C ASP A 555 -22.31 7.69 19.28
N GLU A 556 -21.92 8.89 19.73
CA GLU A 556 -21.70 9.18 21.16
C GLU A 556 -23.01 9.12 21.96
N VAL A 557 -24.09 9.69 21.42
CA VAL A 557 -25.43 9.62 22.03
C VAL A 557 -25.93 8.17 22.08
N LEU A 558 -25.67 7.39 21.03
CA LEU A 558 -26.04 5.98 20.96
C LEU A 558 -25.20 5.13 21.92
N LEU A 559 -23.89 5.39 22.03
CA LEU A 559 -23.01 4.78 23.04
C LEU A 559 -23.47 5.12 24.47
N GLN A 560 -23.90 6.36 24.71
CA GLN A 560 -24.42 6.78 26.00
C GLN A 560 -25.76 6.09 26.31
N ALA A 561 -26.67 6.03 25.34
CA ALA A 561 -27.95 5.33 25.48
C ALA A 561 -27.77 3.82 25.70
N LEU A 562 -26.78 3.20 25.05
CA LEU A 562 -26.43 1.79 25.29
C LEU A 562 -25.89 1.58 26.70
N LYS A 563 -25.01 2.45 27.19
CA LYS A 563 -24.51 2.41 28.58
C LYS A 563 -25.65 2.57 29.60
N ASP A 564 -26.57 3.49 29.35
CA ASP A 564 -27.71 3.75 30.24
C ASP A 564 -28.67 2.56 30.25
N ARG A 565 -28.93 1.95 29.08
CA ARG A 565 -29.70 0.71 28.96
C ARG A 565 -29.04 -0.44 29.72
N ASP A 566 -27.73 -0.63 29.55
CA ASP A 566 -27.02 -1.74 30.19
C ASP A 566 -26.99 -1.55 31.72
N SER A 567 -26.82 -0.31 32.21
CA SER A 567 -26.95 0.01 33.64
C SER A 567 -28.37 -0.21 34.18
N ALA A 568 -29.40 0.11 33.39
CA ALA A 568 -30.79 -0.16 33.76
C ALA A 568 -31.08 -1.67 33.82
N ILE A 569 -30.58 -2.45 32.87
CA ILE A 569 -30.67 -3.91 32.85
C ILE A 569 -29.98 -4.52 34.08
N GLU A 570 -28.79 -4.02 34.44
CA GLU A 570 -28.08 -4.50 35.63
C GLU A 570 -28.87 -4.23 36.93
N LYS A 571 -29.47 -3.04 37.05
CA LYS A 571 -30.38 -2.71 38.17
C LYS A 571 -31.62 -3.60 38.17
N GLN A 572 -32.22 -3.84 37.02
CA GLN A 572 -33.37 -4.74 36.89
C GLN A 572 -33.02 -6.15 37.34
N ASN A 573 -31.92 -6.72 36.86
CA ASN A 573 -31.44 -8.04 37.26
C ASN A 573 -31.17 -8.10 38.78
N SER A 574 -30.59 -7.04 39.36
CA SER A 574 -30.39 -6.96 40.81
C SER A 574 -31.72 -6.99 41.58
N MET A 575 -32.71 -6.22 41.14
CA MET A 575 -34.03 -6.19 41.77
C MET A 575 -34.78 -7.53 41.59
N GLU A 576 -34.65 -8.18 40.43
CA GLU A 576 -35.23 -9.51 40.19
C GLU A 576 -34.62 -10.57 41.11
N VAL A 577 -33.31 -10.50 41.36
CA VAL A 577 -32.64 -11.38 42.33
C VAL A 577 -33.12 -11.11 43.75
N GLU A 578 -33.29 -9.84 44.16
CA GLU A 578 -33.84 -9.50 45.47
C GLU A 578 -35.29 -9.95 45.63
N LEU A 579 -36.11 -9.81 44.58
CA LEU A 579 -37.49 -10.29 44.57
C LEU A 579 -37.54 -11.82 44.69
N ALA A 580 -36.67 -12.54 43.98
CA ALA A 580 -36.56 -13.98 44.10
C ALA A 580 -36.16 -14.41 45.53
N LYS A 581 -35.22 -13.69 46.15
CA LYS A 581 -34.85 -13.92 47.57
C LYS A 581 -36.02 -13.67 48.51
N ALA A 582 -36.71 -12.54 48.37
CA ALA A 582 -37.89 -12.24 49.20
C ALA A 582 -39.00 -13.30 49.04
N LYS A 583 -39.21 -13.80 47.81
CA LYS A 583 -40.16 -14.89 47.55
C LYS A 583 -39.74 -16.19 48.25
N ILE A 584 -38.45 -16.53 48.22
CA ILE A 584 -37.90 -17.68 48.95
C ILE A 584 -38.10 -17.48 50.47
N ASP A 585 -37.85 -16.28 50.99
CA ASP A 585 -38.04 -15.98 52.41
C ASP A 585 -39.51 -16.12 52.84
N VAL A 586 -40.45 -15.66 52.01
CA VAL A 586 -41.89 -15.87 52.24
C VAL A 586 -42.23 -17.36 52.22
N MET A 587 -41.73 -18.14 51.26
CA MET A 587 -41.95 -19.60 51.23
C MET A 587 -41.36 -20.29 52.47
N ASN A 588 -40.19 -19.85 52.94
CA ASN A 588 -39.57 -20.39 54.15
C ASN A 588 -40.37 -20.05 55.40
N LEU A 589 -40.87 -18.81 55.51
CA LEU A 589 -41.73 -18.38 56.62
C LEU A 589 -43.07 -19.12 56.62
N ASP A 590 -43.66 -19.37 55.45
CA ASP A 590 -44.90 -20.16 55.33
C ASP A 590 -44.67 -21.62 55.76
N SER A 591 -43.54 -22.22 55.36
CA SER A 591 -43.14 -23.54 55.86
C SER A 591 -43.00 -23.57 57.38
N GLN A 592 -42.34 -22.57 57.98
CA GLN A 592 -42.21 -22.46 59.44
C GLN A 592 -43.57 -22.28 60.12
N LEU A 593 -44.47 -21.50 59.51
CA LEU A 593 -45.82 -21.29 60.03
C LEU A 593 -46.63 -22.60 60.00
N LEU A 594 -46.57 -23.34 58.89
CA LEU A 594 -47.21 -24.65 58.75
C LEU A 594 -46.69 -25.64 59.80
N GLU A 595 -45.38 -25.69 60.01
CA GLU A 595 -44.77 -26.50 61.07
C GLU A 595 -45.27 -26.11 62.46
N ALA A 596 -45.35 -24.80 62.76
CA ALA A 596 -45.86 -24.31 64.03
C ALA A 596 -47.35 -24.63 64.24
N ILE A 597 -48.17 -24.51 63.19
CA ILE A 597 -49.59 -24.91 63.21
C ILE A 597 -49.69 -26.42 63.48
N GLN A 598 -48.89 -27.24 62.79
CA GLN A 598 -48.92 -28.69 62.95
C GLN A 598 -48.47 -29.10 64.36
N GLN A 599 -47.46 -28.45 64.93
CA GLN A 599 -47.07 -28.63 66.33
C GLN A 599 -48.20 -28.25 67.28
N LYS A 600 -48.89 -27.12 67.05
CA LYS A 600 -50.03 -26.69 67.87
C LYS A 600 -51.20 -27.67 67.79
N ILE A 601 -51.52 -28.18 66.60
CA ILE A 601 -52.54 -29.23 66.41
C ILE A 601 -52.15 -30.48 67.19
N SER A 602 -50.89 -30.93 67.08
CA SER A 602 -50.41 -32.09 67.83
C SER A 602 -50.51 -31.90 69.34
N LEU A 603 -50.19 -30.72 69.87
CA LEU A 603 -50.33 -30.41 71.29
C LEU A 603 -51.81 -30.35 71.72
N SER A 604 -52.69 -29.81 70.87
CA SER A 604 -54.13 -29.80 71.11
C SER A 604 -54.70 -31.23 71.17
N GLN A 605 -54.30 -32.09 70.23
CA GLN A 605 -54.70 -33.50 70.23
C GLN A 605 -54.23 -34.21 71.50
N GLN A 606 -52.98 -33.99 71.93
CA GLN A 606 -52.47 -34.54 73.19
C GLN A 606 -53.29 -34.04 74.39
N LEU A 607 -53.70 -32.76 74.41
CA LEU A 607 -54.56 -32.22 75.47
C LEU A 607 -55.95 -32.87 75.47
N GLU A 608 -56.55 -33.08 74.31
CA GLU A 608 -57.84 -33.78 74.19
C GLU A 608 -57.74 -35.23 74.69
N ASP A 609 -56.68 -35.95 74.30
CA ASP A 609 -56.41 -37.31 74.78
C ASP A 609 -56.26 -37.33 76.32
N TRP A 610 -55.51 -36.37 76.89
CA TRP A 610 -55.39 -36.19 78.34
C TRP A 610 -56.73 -35.87 79.01
N GLN A 611 -57.58 -35.06 78.39
CA GLN A 611 -58.92 -34.76 78.91
C GLN A 611 -59.79 -36.00 78.93
N VAL A 612 -59.77 -36.82 77.87
CA VAL A 612 -60.50 -38.08 77.79
C VAL A 612 -60.02 -39.05 78.87
N ASP A 613 -58.70 -39.17 79.06
CA ASP A 613 -58.12 -40.02 80.10
C ASP A 613 -58.54 -39.56 81.50
N MET A 614 -58.50 -38.25 81.78
CA MET A 614 -58.96 -37.70 83.07
C MET A 614 -60.46 -37.93 83.29
N HIS A 615 -61.31 -37.72 82.28
CA HIS A 615 -62.74 -38.03 82.36
C HIS A 615 -62.96 -39.52 82.61
N THR A 616 -62.16 -40.39 81.98
CA THR A 616 -62.25 -41.83 82.18
C THR A 616 -61.84 -42.23 83.60
N LEU A 617 -60.79 -41.61 84.16
CA LEU A 617 -60.38 -41.82 85.55
C LEU A 617 -61.43 -41.30 86.55
N LEU A 618 -62.01 -40.12 86.30
CA LEU A 618 -63.13 -39.59 87.10
C LEU A 618 -64.34 -40.52 87.04
N ASN A 619 -64.75 -40.96 85.85
CA ASN A 619 -65.85 -41.90 85.69
C ASN A 619 -65.57 -43.25 86.38
N LYS A 620 -64.32 -43.75 86.31
CA LYS A 620 -63.90 -44.94 87.07
C LYS A 620 -64.02 -44.71 88.57
N LYS A 621 -63.59 -43.54 89.08
CA LYS A 621 -63.70 -43.18 90.49
C LYS A 621 -65.16 -43.08 90.95
N VAL A 622 -66.01 -42.36 90.20
CA VAL A 622 -67.44 -42.23 90.48
C VAL A 622 -68.13 -43.60 90.46
N ARG A 623 -67.84 -44.46 89.47
CA ARG A 623 -68.38 -45.83 89.47
C ARG A 623 -67.88 -46.66 90.65
N ALA A 624 -66.62 -46.52 91.05
CA ALA A 624 -66.09 -47.22 92.22
C ALA A 624 -66.77 -46.73 93.52
N GLU A 625 -67.03 -45.43 93.64
CA GLU A 625 -67.79 -44.84 94.75
C GLU A 625 -69.25 -45.33 94.76
N LEU A 626 -69.94 -45.29 93.61
CA LEU A 626 -71.30 -45.83 93.49
C LEU A 626 -71.35 -47.34 93.78
N GLN A 627 -70.36 -48.12 93.37
CA GLN A 627 -70.28 -49.55 93.72
C GLN A 627 -70.00 -49.76 95.22
N SER A 628 -69.19 -48.89 95.85
CA SER A 628 -68.98 -48.91 97.30
C SER A 628 -70.26 -48.55 98.07
N GLU A 629 -71.04 -47.58 97.59
CA GLU A 629 -72.34 -47.20 98.15
C GLU A 629 -73.44 -48.23 97.85
N GLU A 630 -73.43 -48.89 96.69
CA GLU A 630 -74.39 -49.95 96.38
C GLU A 630 -74.09 -51.22 97.17
N GLN A 631 -72.81 -51.50 97.47
CA GLN A 631 -72.42 -52.54 98.43
C GLN A 631 -72.84 -52.19 99.87
N SER A 632 -72.79 -50.91 100.27
CA SER A 632 -73.29 -50.47 101.59
C SER A 632 -74.82 -50.47 101.66
N SER A 633 -75.51 -50.16 100.56
CA SER A 633 -76.99 -50.17 100.42
C SER A 633 -77.57 -51.58 100.28
N LYS A 634 -76.93 -52.50 99.54
CA LYS A 634 -77.27 -53.94 99.51
C LYS A 634 -77.04 -54.61 100.88
N ASN A 635 -76.09 -54.11 101.67
CA ASN A 635 -75.96 -54.49 103.09
C ASN A 635 -77.08 -53.92 103.99
N SER A 636 -77.83 -52.91 103.54
CA SER A 636 -78.95 -52.31 104.28
C SER A 636 -80.32 -52.90 103.88
N SER A 637 -80.54 -53.32 102.62
CA SER A 637 -81.83 -53.86 102.16
C SER A 637 -82.00 -55.38 102.27
N ASN A 638 -81.03 -56.13 102.81
CA ASN A 638 -81.10 -57.59 102.97
C ASN A 638 -80.88 -58.07 104.43
N GLY A 639 -81.34 -57.25 105.39
CA GLY A 639 -81.10 -57.45 106.83
C GLY A 639 -82.35 -57.57 107.69
N ASN A 640 -83.45 -58.17 107.20
CA ASN A 640 -84.56 -58.59 108.07
C ASN A 640 -84.97 -60.02 107.72
N GLY A 641 -84.58 -61.00 108.55
CA GLY A 641 -85.09 -62.38 108.45
C GLY A 641 -84.08 -63.53 108.40
N ARG A 642 -83.08 -63.56 109.30
CA ARG A 642 -82.72 -64.72 110.14
C ARG A 642 -83.18 -66.12 109.63
N ARG A 643 -82.25 -66.93 109.11
CA ARG A 643 -81.94 -68.32 109.56
C ARG A 643 -80.84 -69.01 108.73
N LYS A 644 -79.88 -69.57 109.49
CA LYS A 644 -78.89 -70.62 109.20
C LYS A 644 -79.25 -71.56 108.04
N PHE A 645 -78.27 -71.91 107.19
CA PHE A 645 -77.77 -73.29 107.08
C PHE A 645 -76.39 -73.33 106.41
N SER A 646 -75.54 -74.15 107.01
CA SER A 646 -74.19 -74.57 106.63
C SER A 646 -74.15 -75.36 105.32
N LEU A 647 -73.03 -75.31 104.58
CA LEU A 647 -72.34 -76.53 104.16
C LEU A 647 -70.86 -76.26 103.84
N TRP A 648 -70.03 -77.20 104.29
CA TRP A 648 -68.60 -77.33 104.07
C TRP A 648 -68.26 -77.69 102.61
N HIS A 649 -67.22 -77.08 102.04
CA HIS A 649 -65.98 -77.80 101.68
C HIS A 649 -64.83 -76.85 101.38
#